data_AF-A0A5N6HAR6-F1
#
_entry.id   AF-A0A5N6HAR6-F1
#
_cell.length_a   1.000
_cell.length_b   1.000
_cell.length_c   1.000
_cell.angle_alpha   90.00
_cell.angle_beta   90.00
_cell.angle_gamma   90.00
#
_symmetry.space_group_name_H-M   'P 1'
#
loop_
_entity.id
_entity.type
_entity.pdbx_description
1 polymer ?
#
loop_
_entity_poly.entity_id
_entity_poly.type
_entity_poly.pdbx_seq_one_letter_code
_entity_poly.pdbx_strand_id
1 'polypeptide(L)'
;MSWDLKKRKLQALWSHINTRRSQFFTARHGSSSQAKGWRPFTLRPIYLTFLACLMFLMLLILEGLRRYTVLYGGLVFLEATEEVSSAQSFAYNYIPIIVALILVTLWSLVDFDVLRLEPYFQLARPEGVPASVLFINYNFGQTFVTPFTSAKRGHWVALLVSIVTVLIRMFLPALQSTLLELREVTVISNEQMKTWPELVDLGTQANWIAAQERSSFDSANSAVASSTNSLQKSRSPDFAVPPVQIPTNDRRESTVWKVNQTIYWSQLACHDLATNDALPVTINQTDVEHPILSWNVTGLPLVNGTNQDCSLDFQYDSIFYPETDFLQVRYWEPVWTTDTFDSGDVRKAFRPRGCDPFDLYGVLLSVNATTAPADAISSLGSQYTSSATMFACDIEYHKATAEICMHANSSITSVRVIANTTTNLTNQEFNIDEFQGLLSHRAPYTSDVLFMQYNDTMGDLTVTELAVISQDVDDLEPMPVLDTATVMEQGEFEEKTKRVVIQAFVLTMGRLFNPDIPPATVSAVRFAHSVTIAVVSFAATLSEAILFLCTVVALALLYFYQRRPNILQSDPGSIGAMCSMVTDLFSPSNILGNAQSDFHQLSTRQLRMRLRNFRLYWQEGPMGRRVELVSVDGENHDSARLRDRIRTRVDPRPHFLVIPIFILEFLLLVAVIAIMAVVIASLAHEGNFQHLTQSDSSFFQVILSFLPSVVASAVGALCNSIQRNISILEPWVHLQRGQAKARASLSMNYASQTPWLVLLKTIRDRHLLLGLVSLACVVNTVLTVVAGGLFTQKLTTSGFSTDAIQANYSNSIFKQTDFAADFTEYDLIQTSITSGVPMIPWTSPDYSFVPLKNTKPNVTASYEATTLGIGADFECQQLSISNHLKKNDTTGALYWQYQPFQNESRQCTVDMFQQKNEKIPLSIHFLSPAALEDMDQCQTFTVLVLGRWNYTEGSTITEKNTIALHCEPQVQMQNFSILFDQKGQIQDYDPVPNTTITSGPMYENATVSLGQFNKVFASIPQSFVDEEQQGPTVSSYDWAGFLVARLYKQRENGISALDPQDLITMSETVYQWVYSTYFSLWGPTYLEPLEQPYTATNATVYYSTWTMVPSVPSLTIALSIIALDTLVVLVVFGTRRGRFKGPRIPRSIGSVIPWIANSRMLSDFRGTYSWTSLQRRDYLERLDKRYAFRMFPGSDAQWRFAVDEEPLVREDKPTVVTDPGALDPAKQPGAIELRPIGNDDTGAPRNHE
;
A
#
# COMPACT_ATOMS: atom_id res chain seq x y z
N MET A 1 -14.42 18.86 50.35
CA MET A 1 -13.67 19.91 51.09
C MET A 1 -12.24 20.18 50.55
N SER A 2 -11.80 19.57 49.43
CA SER A 2 -10.43 19.74 48.88
C SER A 2 -10.32 20.77 47.72
N TRP A 3 -11.44 21.16 47.11
CA TRP A 3 -11.45 22.09 45.97
C TRP A 3 -11.42 23.58 46.34
N ASP A 4 -11.95 23.98 47.51
CA ASP A 4 -11.94 25.39 47.93
C ASP A 4 -10.59 25.88 48.47
N LEU A 5 -9.75 24.97 49.00
CA LEU A 5 -8.42 25.33 49.51
C LEU A 5 -7.44 25.67 48.38
N LYS A 6 -7.55 25.01 47.20
CA LYS A 6 -6.72 25.31 46.03
C LYS A 6 -7.08 26.65 45.40
N LYS A 7 -8.37 27.02 45.39
CA LYS A 7 -8.84 28.31 44.86
C LYS A 7 -8.33 29.49 45.71
N ARG A 8 -8.33 29.36 47.04
CA ARG A 8 -7.79 30.38 47.95
C ARG A 8 -6.27 30.53 47.87
N LYS A 9 -5.50 29.44 47.70
CA LYS A 9 -4.05 29.53 47.48
C LYS A 9 -3.68 30.17 46.12
N LEU A 10 -4.46 29.91 45.07
CA LEU A 10 -4.29 30.55 43.76
C LEU A 10 -4.67 32.04 43.77
N GLN A 11 -5.70 32.43 44.51
CA GLN A 11 -6.07 33.84 44.70
C GLN A 11 -5.05 34.60 45.58
N ALA A 12 -4.44 33.95 46.57
CA ALA A 12 -3.37 34.53 47.40
C ALA A 12 -2.05 34.72 46.63
N LEU A 13 -1.73 33.82 45.68
CA LEU A 13 -0.61 34.00 44.76
C LEU A 13 -0.87 35.13 43.75
N TRP A 14 -2.11 35.27 43.27
CA TRP A 14 -2.52 36.35 42.38
C TRP A 14 -2.52 37.73 43.07
N SER A 15 -2.89 37.80 44.36
CA SER A 15 -2.83 39.05 45.12
C SER A 15 -1.39 39.45 45.49
N HIS A 16 -0.48 38.49 45.73
CA HIS A 16 0.94 38.77 45.94
C HIS A 16 1.67 39.24 44.68
N ILE A 17 1.28 38.75 43.50
CA ILE A 17 1.81 39.23 42.21
C ILE A 17 1.28 40.64 41.89
N ASN A 18 0.03 40.96 42.23
CA ASN A 18 -0.54 42.30 42.02
C ASN A 18 -0.01 43.34 43.03
N THR A 19 0.32 42.95 44.26
CA THR A 19 0.90 43.88 45.27
C THR A 19 2.40 44.16 45.03
N ARG A 20 3.16 43.23 44.43
CA ARG A 20 4.51 43.55 43.91
C ARG A 20 4.51 44.47 42.69
N ARG A 21 3.38 44.58 41.99
CA ARG A 21 3.22 45.49 40.83
C ARG A 21 2.86 46.92 41.25
N SER A 22 2.31 47.13 42.45
CA SER A 22 1.96 48.45 42.98
C SER A 22 3.05 49.11 43.83
N GLN A 23 4.02 48.35 44.35
CA GLN A 23 5.14 48.92 45.14
C GLN A 23 6.36 49.39 44.32
N PHE A 24 6.35 49.24 42.99
CA PHE A 24 7.37 49.85 42.12
C PHE A 24 7.03 51.30 41.67
N PHE A 25 5.87 51.83 42.11
CA PHE A 25 5.44 53.20 41.81
C PHE A 25 5.37 54.04 43.09
N THR A 26 6.48 54.20 43.82
CA THR A 26 6.67 55.30 44.77
C THR A 26 8.16 55.44 45.10
N ALA A 27 8.96 55.88 44.12
CA ALA A 27 10.25 56.52 44.39
C ALA A 27 10.77 57.26 43.16
N ARG A 28 11.24 58.50 43.40
CA ARG A 28 11.92 59.44 42.49
C ARG A 28 11.03 60.34 41.62
N HIS A 29 10.50 61.37 42.28
CA HIS A 29 10.59 62.71 41.71
C HIS A 29 12.07 63.10 41.56
N GLY A 30 12.46 63.60 40.38
CA GLY A 30 13.78 64.20 40.14
C GLY A 30 14.58 63.58 38.99
N SER A 31 14.11 63.77 37.75
CA SER A 31 14.91 64.09 36.55
C SER A 31 14.03 63.93 35.30
N SER A 32 14.13 64.86 34.36
CA SER A 32 13.39 64.87 33.10
C SER A 32 13.84 63.72 32.19
N SER A 33 13.34 62.50 32.42
CA SER A 33 13.56 61.37 31.52
C SER A 33 12.64 61.47 30.32
N GLN A 34 13.20 61.57 29.11
CA GLN A 34 12.48 61.45 27.84
C GLN A 34 11.54 60.23 27.87
N ALA A 35 10.24 60.46 27.72
CA ALA A 35 9.23 59.40 27.70
C ALA A 35 9.55 58.40 26.56
N LYS A 36 9.77 57.12 26.90
CA LYS A 36 9.95 56.04 25.92
C LYS A 36 8.72 55.99 25.00
N GLY A 37 8.91 56.25 23.70
CA GLY A 37 7.82 56.26 22.73
C GLY A 37 7.07 54.91 22.63
N TRP A 38 5.77 54.98 22.36
CA TRP A 38 4.84 53.87 22.18
C TRP A 38 5.24 52.93 21.03
N ARG A 39 5.19 51.62 21.30
CA ARG A 39 5.40 50.56 20.31
C ARG A 39 4.22 49.60 20.34
N PRO A 40 3.78 49.09 19.17
CA PRO A 40 2.77 48.04 19.12
C PRO A 40 3.30 46.79 19.82
N PHE A 41 2.40 45.94 20.31
CA PHE A 41 2.78 44.76 21.09
C PHE A 41 3.67 43.80 20.30
N THR A 42 3.51 43.75 18.98
CA THR A 42 4.25 42.94 18.00
C THR A 42 5.73 43.31 17.90
N LEU A 43 6.07 44.58 18.12
CA LEU A 43 7.44 45.10 18.07
C LEU A 43 8.09 45.20 19.46
N ARG A 44 7.43 44.68 20.50
CA ARG A 44 8.02 44.59 21.84
C ARG A 44 8.94 43.38 21.92
N PRO A 45 10.01 43.45 22.73
CA PRO A 45 10.99 42.37 22.82
C PRO A 45 10.35 41.04 23.19
N ILE A 46 9.41 41.02 24.14
CA ILE A 46 8.73 39.80 24.62
C ILE A 46 8.04 39.04 23.47
N TYR A 47 7.38 39.75 22.56
CA TYR A 47 6.67 39.12 21.45
C TYR A 47 7.64 38.60 20.38
N LEU A 48 8.66 39.40 20.02
CA LEU A 48 9.67 38.98 19.04
C LEU A 48 10.51 37.81 19.56
N THR A 49 10.85 37.77 20.85
CA THR A 49 11.54 36.63 21.45
C THR A 49 10.67 35.38 21.44
N PHE A 50 9.37 35.52 21.77
CA PHE A 50 8.42 34.41 21.69
C PHE A 50 8.33 33.85 20.27
N LEU A 51 8.19 34.73 19.27
CA LEU A 51 8.08 34.33 17.87
C LEU A 51 9.36 33.65 17.36
N ALA A 52 10.54 34.19 17.70
CA ALA A 52 11.82 33.58 17.33
C ALA A 52 12.00 32.20 17.97
N CYS A 53 11.65 32.05 19.26
CA CYS A 53 11.71 30.75 19.95
C CYS A 53 10.74 29.74 19.32
N LEU A 54 9.52 30.16 18.96
CA LEU A 54 8.54 29.31 18.30
C LEU A 54 9.05 28.82 16.94
N MET A 55 9.59 29.71 16.11
CA MET A 55 10.16 29.35 14.79
C MET A 55 11.35 28.41 14.91
N PHE A 56 12.25 28.66 15.87
CA PHE A 56 13.40 27.81 16.14
C PHE A 56 12.99 26.42 16.65
N LEU A 57 11.99 26.35 17.54
CA LEU A 57 11.44 25.09 18.03
C LEU A 57 10.83 24.27 16.89
N MET A 58 10.06 24.91 16.00
CA MET A 58 9.49 24.22 14.84
C MET A 58 10.56 23.69 13.88
N LEU A 59 11.64 24.44 13.68
CA LEU A 59 12.79 23.99 12.91
C LEU A 59 13.42 22.72 13.51
N LEU A 60 13.65 22.70 14.83
CA LEU A 60 14.21 21.52 15.51
C LEU A 60 13.29 20.30 15.46
N ILE A 61 11.97 20.52 15.58
CA ILE A 61 10.98 19.43 15.48
C ILE A 61 11.00 18.83 14.07
N LEU A 62 11.01 19.64 13.02
CA LEU A 62 11.07 19.15 11.64
C LEU A 62 12.35 18.37 11.36
N GLU A 63 13.51 18.89 11.76
CA GLU A 63 14.79 18.18 11.58
C GLU A 63 14.83 16.87 12.39
N GLY A 64 14.25 16.86 13.59
CA GLY A 64 14.11 15.67 14.43
C GLY A 64 13.24 14.60 13.77
N LEU A 65 12.07 14.98 13.27
CA LEU A 65 11.16 14.09 12.54
C LEU A 65 11.82 13.54 11.27
N ARG A 66 12.49 14.41 10.49
CA ARG A 66 13.21 14.02 9.27
C ARG A 66 14.30 13.00 9.56
N ARG A 67 15.14 13.23 10.58
CA ARG A 67 16.18 12.25 10.98
C ARG A 67 15.59 10.96 11.52
N TYR A 68 14.50 11.03 12.28
CA TYR A 68 13.83 9.85 12.80
C TYR A 68 13.32 8.96 11.65
N THR A 69 12.66 9.54 10.65
CA THR A 69 12.21 8.80 9.46
C THR A 69 13.37 8.18 8.69
N VAL A 70 14.51 8.88 8.54
CA VAL A 70 15.69 8.33 7.85
C VAL A 70 16.31 7.16 8.61
N LEU A 71 16.30 7.18 9.96
CA LEU A 71 16.88 6.13 10.79
C LEU A 71 15.99 4.90 10.92
N TYR A 72 14.67 5.10 11.11
CA TYR A 72 13.73 4.01 11.39
C TYR A 72 12.90 3.59 10.16
N GLY A 73 13.00 4.30 9.03
CA GLY A 73 12.26 4.03 7.79
C GLY A 73 10.86 4.67 7.73
N GLY A 74 10.28 5.05 8.88
CA GLY A 74 8.92 5.58 8.98
C GLY A 74 8.57 6.11 10.37
N LEU A 75 7.46 6.83 10.50
CA LEU A 75 6.93 7.32 11.79
C LEU A 75 6.01 6.30 12.46
N VAL A 76 5.11 5.70 11.67
CA VAL A 76 4.09 4.73 12.10
C VAL A 76 3.96 3.68 11.01
N PHE A 77 3.99 2.40 11.36
CA PHE A 77 3.84 1.27 10.44
C PHE A 77 2.41 0.73 10.51
N LEU A 78 1.81 0.46 9.35
CA LEU A 78 0.43 0.00 9.16
C LEU A 78 0.43 -1.19 8.19
N GLU A 79 -0.41 -2.20 8.42
CA GLU A 79 -0.44 -3.41 7.58
C GLU A 79 -1.18 -3.20 6.25
N ALA A 80 -2.14 -2.25 6.22
CA ALA A 80 -2.84 -1.83 5.01
C ALA A 80 -3.27 -0.36 5.07
N THR A 81 -3.47 0.28 3.90
CA THR A 81 -3.99 1.67 3.84
C THR A 81 -5.43 1.80 4.34
N GLU A 82 -6.19 0.70 4.39
CA GLU A 82 -7.60 0.70 4.82
C GLU A 82 -7.75 0.73 6.35
N GLU A 83 -6.71 0.37 7.09
CA GLU A 83 -6.67 0.43 8.56
C GLU A 83 -6.37 1.84 9.10
N VAL A 84 -6.08 2.80 8.22
CA VAL A 84 -5.83 4.19 8.62
C VAL A 84 -7.11 4.80 9.15
N SER A 85 -7.18 4.96 10.48
CA SER A 85 -8.31 5.60 11.13
C SER A 85 -8.53 7.02 10.58
N SER A 86 -9.78 7.47 10.52
CA SER A 86 -10.11 8.84 10.07
C SER A 86 -9.36 9.93 10.87
N ALA A 87 -9.05 9.65 12.14
CA ALA A 87 -8.26 10.53 12.99
C ALA A 87 -6.78 10.60 12.58
N GLN A 88 -6.16 9.47 12.25
CA GLN A 88 -4.79 9.44 11.71
C GLN A 88 -4.74 10.12 10.34
N SER A 89 -5.73 9.86 9.48
CA SER A 89 -5.84 10.51 8.17
C SER A 89 -5.94 12.03 8.29
N PHE A 90 -6.75 12.52 9.23
CA PHE A 90 -6.82 13.95 9.54
C PHE A 90 -5.49 14.48 10.08
N ALA A 91 -4.83 13.72 10.96
CA ALA A 91 -3.60 14.15 11.61
C ALA A 91 -2.46 14.37 10.61
N TYR A 92 -2.22 13.43 9.71
CA TYR A 92 -1.10 13.54 8.76
C TYR A 92 -1.37 14.57 7.65
N ASN A 93 -2.62 14.72 7.20
CA ASN A 93 -2.97 15.66 6.12
C ASN A 93 -3.06 17.13 6.57
N TYR A 94 -3.62 17.42 7.76
CA TYR A 94 -4.02 18.79 8.10
C TYR A 94 -3.22 19.43 9.24
N ILE A 95 -2.69 18.66 10.21
CA ILE A 95 -2.01 19.24 11.39
C ILE A 95 -0.79 20.09 11.00
N PRO A 96 0.14 19.63 10.13
CA PRO A 96 1.29 20.45 9.73
C PRO A 96 0.88 21.79 9.12
N ILE A 97 -0.17 21.79 8.29
CA ILE A 97 -0.69 23.00 7.63
C ILE A 97 -1.30 23.95 8.67
N ILE A 98 -2.10 23.45 9.61
CA ILE A 98 -2.70 24.25 10.68
C ILE A 98 -1.62 24.93 11.52
N VAL A 99 -0.58 24.20 11.89
CA VAL A 99 0.56 24.72 12.65
C VAL A 99 1.30 25.82 11.88
N ALA A 100 1.55 25.63 10.58
CA ALA A 100 2.12 26.68 9.73
C ALA A 100 1.21 27.91 9.62
N LEU A 101 -0.09 27.74 9.50
CA LEU A 101 -1.02 28.88 9.43
C LEU A 101 -1.07 29.67 10.74
N ILE A 102 -0.98 29.02 11.90
CA ILE A 102 -0.82 29.70 13.19
C ILE A 102 0.45 30.57 13.15
N LEU A 103 1.56 30.03 12.66
CA LEU A 103 2.79 30.81 12.51
C LEU A 103 2.63 31.98 11.53
N VAL A 104 2.00 31.75 10.36
CA VAL A 104 1.73 32.78 9.35
C VAL A 104 0.88 33.91 9.92
N THR A 105 -0.17 33.58 10.69
CA THR A 105 -1.02 34.59 11.32
C THR A 105 -0.24 35.43 12.33
N LEU A 106 0.59 34.80 13.19
CA LEU A 106 1.45 35.51 14.13
C LEU A 106 2.47 36.42 13.41
N TRP A 107 3.16 35.91 12.39
CA TRP A 107 4.10 36.70 11.58
C TRP A 107 3.41 37.87 10.87
N SER A 108 2.19 37.67 10.36
CA SER A 108 1.45 38.71 9.65
C SER A 108 1.15 39.94 10.51
N LEU A 109 1.11 39.80 11.84
CA LEU A 109 0.99 40.92 12.79
C LEU A 109 2.24 41.78 12.78
N VAL A 110 3.41 41.14 12.78
CA VAL A 110 4.71 41.81 12.73
C VAL A 110 4.89 42.51 11.40
N ASP A 111 4.67 41.79 10.29
CA ASP A 111 4.73 42.34 8.92
C ASP A 111 3.89 43.60 8.79
N PHE A 112 2.63 43.51 9.22
CA PHE A 112 1.68 44.60 9.16
C PHE A 112 2.18 45.84 9.93
N ASP A 113 2.63 45.67 11.17
CA ASP A 113 3.10 46.80 11.99
C ASP A 113 4.42 47.37 11.49
N VAL A 114 5.36 46.55 11.02
CA VAL A 114 6.63 46.99 10.42
C VAL A 114 6.36 47.86 9.19
N LEU A 115 5.57 47.35 8.23
CA LEU A 115 5.33 48.03 6.96
C LEU A 115 4.50 49.30 7.12
N ARG A 116 3.56 49.33 8.08
CA ARG A 116 2.72 50.50 8.37
C ARG A 116 3.49 51.60 9.09
N LEU A 117 4.35 51.25 10.05
CA LEU A 117 5.02 52.23 10.91
C LEU A 117 6.34 52.74 10.33
N GLU A 118 6.86 52.11 9.27
CA GLU A 118 8.12 52.50 8.62
C GLU A 118 8.25 54.01 8.33
N PRO A 119 7.24 54.73 7.77
CA PRO A 119 7.37 56.17 7.53
C PRO A 119 7.57 56.99 8.81
N TYR A 120 6.95 56.59 9.93
CA TYR A 120 7.07 57.28 11.21
C TYR A 120 8.44 57.09 11.84
N PHE A 121 9.01 55.90 11.71
CA PHE A 121 10.36 55.65 12.19
C PHE A 121 11.44 56.29 11.33
N GLN A 122 11.17 56.55 10.05
CA GLN A 122 12.05 57.36 9.20
C GLN A 122 12.00 58.84 9.62
N LEU A 123 10.80 59.38 9.89
CA LEU A 123 10.62 60.74 10.43
C LEU A 123 11.34 60.95 11.78
N ALA A 124 11.48 59.90 12.59
CA ALA A 124 12.15 59.96 13.89
C ALA A 124 13.67 60.18 13.83
N ARG A 125 14.30 60.07 12.64
CA ARG A 125 15.76 60.21 12.51
C ARG A 125 16.20 61.66 12.75
N PRO A 126 17.31 61.89 13.46
CA PRO A 126 17.79 63.25 13.72
C PRO A 126 18.38 63.93 12.48
N GLU A 127 18.91 63.17 11.52
CA GLU A 127 19.64 63.64 10.32
C GLU A 127 18.74 64.27 9.23
N GLY A 128 17.44 64.36 9.47
CA GLY A 128 16.46 64.80 8.49
C GLY A 128 16.18 63.76 7.39
N VAL A 129 15.02 63.88 6.74
CA VAL A 129 14.58 62.92 5.71
C VAL A 129 13.95 63.63 4.51
N PRO A 130 14.02 63.07 3.28
CA PRO A 130 13.34 63.66 2.14
C PRO A 130 11.82 63.68 2.34
N ALA A 131 11.15 64.75 1.89
CA ALA A 131 9.69 64.90 2.02
C ALA A 131 8.90 63.77 1.31
N SER A 132 9.55 63.03 0.40
CA SER A 132 8.99 61.81 -0.19
C SER A 132 8.59 60.73 0.83
N VAL A 133 9.13 60.76 2.06
CA VAL A 133 8.80 59.82 3.14
C VAL A 133 7.32 59.90 3.53
N LEU A 134 6.71 61.10 3.47
CA LEU A 134 5.29 61.29 3.78
C LEU A 134 4.35 60.54 2.82
N PHE A 135 4.83 60.19 1.63
CA PHE A 135 4.08 59.48 0.59
C PHE A 135 4.41 57.99 0.52
N ILE A 136 5.22 57.48 1.45
CA ILE A 136 5.54 56.06 1.52
C ILE A 136 4.34 55.30 2.08
N ASN A 137 4.00 54.22 1.39
CA ASN A 137 3.06 53.24 1.87
C ASN A 137 3.44 51.86 1.31
N TYR A 138 3.82 50.95 2.21
CA TYR A 138 4.11 49.55 1.87
C TYR A 138 2.93 48.61 2.18
N ASN A 139 2.11 48.93 3.18
CA ASN A 139 1.01 48.08 3.64
C ASN A 139 -0.10 47.85 2.59
N PHE A 140 -0.24 48.77 1.62
CA PHE A 140 -1.29 48.74 0.59
C PHE A 140 -0.79 48.28 -0.79
N GLY A 141 0.49 47.88 -0.90
CA GLY A 141 1.01 47.22 -2.09
C GLY A 141 0.52 45.76 -2.16
N GLN A 142 0.39 45.21 -3.38
CA GLN A 142 0.29 43.76 -3.54
C GLN A 142 1.53 43.12 -2.90
N THR A 143 1.36 42.03 -2.15
CA THR A 143 2.43 41.38 -1.35
C THR A 143 3.72 41.20 -2.15
N PHE A 144 3.61 40.83 -3.43
CA PHE A 144 4.72 40.62 -4.36
C PHE A 144 5.47 41.89 -4.81
N VAL A 145 4.83 43.05 -4.78
CA VAL A 145 5.42 44.32 -5.26
C VAL A 145 6.18 45.05 -4.14
N THR A 146 5.88 44.71 -2.88
CA THR A 146 6.49 45.35 -1.71
C THR A 146 8.01 45.13 -1.58
N PRO A 147 8.58 43.95 -1.90
CA PRO A 147 10.04 43.75 -1.89
C PRO A 147 10.75 44.62 -2.93
N PHE A 148 10.24 44.67 -4.16
CA PHE A 148 10.84 45.48 -5.23
C PHE A 148 10.78 46.99 -4.93
N THR A 149 9.65 47.46 -4.39
CA THR A 149 9.48 48.88 -4.06
C THR A 149 10.24 49.31 -2.80
N SER A 150 10.49 48.42 -1.85
CA SER A 150 11.36 48.67 -0.70
C SER A 150 12.84 48.63 -1.09
N ALA A 151 13.26 47.69 -1.95
CA ALA A 151 14.59 47.60 -2.54
C ALA A 151 14.97 48.91 -3.26
N LYS A 152 14.11 49.36 -4.18
CA LYS A 152 14.31 50.59 -4.96
C LYS A 152 14.44 51.85 -4.10
N ARG A 153 13.91 51.83 -2.88
CA ARG A 153 13.94 52.96 -1.93
C ARG A 153 15.03 52.82 -0.87
N GLY A 154 15.80 51.72 -0.86
CA GLY A 154 16.88 51.50 0.12
C GLY A 154 16.38 51.22 1.54
N HIS A 155 15.15 50.74 1.73
CA HIS A 155 14.61 50.44 3.06
C HIS A 155 14.77 48.96 3.40
N TRP A 156 15.95 48.61 3.93
CA TRP A 156 16.38 47.23 4.17
C TRP A 156 15.49 46.42 5.13
N VAL A 157 14.99 47.04 6.21
CA VAL A 157 14.11 46.35 7.17
C VAL A 157 12.78 45.96 6.51
N ALA A 158 12.18 46.88 5.75
CA ALA A 158 10.96 46.60 5.02
C ALA A 158 11.17 45.53 3.93
N LEU A 159 12.35 45.54 3.28
CA LEU A 159 12.73 44.53 2.29
C LEU A 159 12.80 43.13 2.91
N LEU A 160 13.59 42.94 3.98
CA LEU A 160 13.76 41.64 4.63
C LEU A 160 12.42 41.08 5.14
N VAL A 161 11.62 41.92 5.80
CA VAL A 161 10.29 41.52 6.29
C VAL A 161 9.37 41.14 5.14
N SER A 162 9.34 41.91 4.05
CA SER A 162 8.50 41.59 2.89
C SER A 162 8.90 40.29 2.18
N ILE A 163 10.20 39.98 2.08
CA ILE A 163 10.68 38.71 1.51
C ILE A 163 10.23 37.54 2.39
N VAL A 164 10.44 37.62 3.70
CA VAL A 164 10.00 36.58 4.65
C VAL A 164 8.47 36.43 4.62
N THR A 165 7.72 37.53 4.53
CA THR A 165 6.26 37.48 4.41
C THR A 165 5.81 36.74 3.15
N VAL A 166 6.48 36.91 2.00
CA VAL A 166 6.17 36.14 0.78
C VAL A 166 6.48 34.65 0.99
N LEU A 167 7.66 34.32 1.52
CA LEU A 167 8.09 32.93 1.76
C LEU A 167 7.16 32.20 2.74
N ILE A 168 6.93 32.79 3.91
CA ILE A 168 6.13 32.17 4.97
C ILE A 168 4.66 32.07 4.58
N ARG A 169 4.11 33.04 3.85
CA ARG A 169 2.68 33.09 3.57
C ARG A 169 2.28 32.25 2.36
N MET A 170 3.17 32.12 1.37
CA MET A 170 2.86 31.43 0.11
C MET A 170 3.43 30.02 0.05
N PHE A 171 4.65 29.83 0.53
CA PHE A 171 5.36 28.56 0.36
C PHE A 171 5.29 27.68 1.61
N LEU A 172 5.38 28.23 2.82
CA LEU A 172 5.39 27.40 4.02
C LEU A 172 4.13 26.52 4.17
N PRO A 173 2.88 27.01 4.03
CA PRO A 173 1.70 26.14 4.14
C PRO A 173 1.66 25.06 3.06
N ALA A 174 2.11 25.38 1.84
CA ALA A 174 2.15 24.45 0.72
C ALA A 174 3.25 23.39 0.86
N LEU A 175 4.36 23.70 1.53
CA LEU A 175 5.38 22.71 1.87
C LEU A 175 4.90 21.83 3.03
N GLN A 176 4.13 22.39 3.97
CA GLN A 176 3.56 21.59 5.06
C GLN A 176 2.46 20.64 4.59
N SER A 177 1.74 20.95 3.50
CA SER A 177 0.76 20.02 2.92
C SER A 177 1.38 18.78 2.27
N THR A 178 2.68 18.84 1.96
CA THR A 178 3.45 17.76 1.34
C THR A 178 4.48 17.16 2.31
N LEU A 179 4.39 17.50 3.61
CA LEU A 179 5.40 17.10 4.58
C LEU A 179 5.35 15.60 4.87
N LEU A 180 4.16 15.01 4.92
CA LEU A 180 3.92 13.61 5.28
C LEU A 180 3.31 12.86 4.09
N GLU A 181 3.92 11.74 3.72
CA GLU A 181 3.46 10.84 2.65
C GLU A 181 3.29 9.41 3.16
N LEU A 182 2.49 8.62 2.44
CA LEU A 182 2.42 7.17 2.63
C LEU A 182 3.50 6.51 1.78
N ARG A 183 4.29 5.64 2.39
CA ARG A 183 5.43 4.97 1.78
C ARG A 183 5.36 3.47 2.04
N GLU A 184 5.65 2.65 1.05
CA GLU A 184 5.82 1.21 1.26
C GLU A 184 7.21 0.91 1.84
N VAL A 185 7.25 0.10 2.90
CA VAL A 185 8.48 -0.33 3.59
C VAL A 185 8.32 -1.80 4.03
N THR A 186 9.39 -2.57 3.85
CA THR A 186 9.49 -3.95 4.36
C THR A 186 9.77 -3.94 5.86
N VAL A 187 8.85 -4.49 6.64
CA VAL A 187 8.99 -4.66 8.09
C VAL A 187 9.55 -6.04 8.39
N ILE A 188 10.55 -6.06 9.25
CA ILE A 188 11.19 -7.27 9.73
C ILE A 188 10.71 -7.50 11.17
N SER A 189 10.03 -8.60 11.42
CA SER A 189 9.55 -8.98 12.76
C SER A 189 10.04 -10.36 13.15
N ASN A 190 10.38 -10.53 14.43
CA ASN A 190 10.80 -11.81 14.99
C ASN A 190 9.57 -12.50 15.58
N GLU A 191 9.28 -13.70 15.12
CA GLU A 191 8.16 -14.53 15.57
C GLU A 191 8.63 -15.96 15.89
N GLN A 192 7.71 -16.82 16.33
CA GLN A 192 7.97 -18.23 16.60
C GLN A 192 7.08 -19.09 15.71
N MET A 193 7.68 -20.11 15.10
CA MET A 193 6.99 -21.09 14.27
C MET A 193 7.08 -22.49 14.90
N LYS A 194 6.09 -23.32 14.60
CA LYS A 194 6.02 -24.72 15.04
C LYS A 194 6.47 -25.64 13.91
N THR A 195 7.32 -26.61 14.22
CA THR A 195 7.98 -27.49 13.25
C THR A 195 8.03 -28.93 13.79
N TRP A 196 8.11 -29.92 12.91
CA TRP A 196 8.24 -31.34 13.29
C TRP A 196 9.53 -31.95 12.71
N PRO A 197 10.71 -31.67 13.32
CA PRO A 197 12.00 -32.11 12.80
C PRO A 197 12.38 -33.56 13.16
N GLU A 198 11.65 -34.20 14.06
CA GLU A 198 11.96 -35.54 14.57
C GLU A 198 11.46 -36.63 13.61
N LEU A 199 12.31 -37.63 13.37
CA LEU A 199 12.01 -38.78 12.50
C LEU A 199 11.32 -39.89 13.31
N VAL A 200 10.56 -40.74 12.63
CA VAL A 200 10.02 -41.98 13.21
C VAL A 200 11.16 -42.95 13.59
N ASP A 201 10.90 -43.87 14.52
CA ASP A 201 11.90 -44.84 14.99
C ASP A 201 12.34 -45.80 13.88
N LEU A 202 13.55 -46.37 13.98
CA LEU A 202 14.15 -47.22 12.94
C LEU A 202 13.28 -48.45 12.57
N GLY A 203 12.55 -49.03 13.52
CA GLY A 203 11.67 -50.18 13.25
C GLY A 203 10.47 -49.76 12.42
N THR A 204 9.88 -48.61 12.75
CA THR A 204 8.83 -47.99 11.93
C THR A 204 9.37 -47.56 10.56
N GLN A 205 10.57 -46.97 10.47
CA GLN A 205 11.20 -46.65 9.18
C GLN A 205 11.32 -47.89 8.28
N ALA A 206 11.83 -49.00 8.83
CA ALA A 206 11.98 -50.26 8.10
C ALA A 206 10.65 -50.78 7.57
N ASN A 207 9.62 -50.85 8.43
CA ASN A 207 8.29 -51.32 8.05
C ASN A 207 7.66 -50.44 6.96
N TRP A 208 7.83 -49.11 7.04
CA TRP A 208 7.30 -48.19 6.03
C TRP A 208 8.02 -48.32 4.68
N ILE A 209 9.35 -48.45 4.70
CA ILE A 209 10.15 -48.60 3.48
C ILE A 209 9.86 -49.97 2.82
N ALA A 210 9.80 -51.05 3.59
CA ALA A 210 9.46 -52.39 3.11
C ALA A 210 8.01 -52.50 2.61
N ALA A 211 7.07 -51.77 3.20
CA ALA A 211 5.70 -51.68 2.70
C ALA A 211 5.64 -51.03 1.31
N GLN A 212 6.51 -50.04 1.06
CA GLN A 212 6.61 -49.37 -0.22
C GLN A 212 7.31 -50.23 -1.30
N GLU A 213 8.13 -51.18 -0.88
CA GLU A 213 8.76 -52.18 -1.76
C GLU A 213 7.74 -53.20 -2.31
N ARG A 214 6.67 -53.49 -1.56
CA ARG A 214 5.67 -54.54 -1.93
C ARG A 214 4.49 -54.04 -2.75
N SER A 215 4.30 -52.72 -2.89
CA SER A 215 3.28 -52.17 -3.78
C SER A 215 3.77 -52.28 -5.23
N SER A 216 3.13 -53.13 -6.05
CA SER A 216 3.45 -53.26 -7.48
C SER A 216 3.40 -51.89 -8.15
N PHE A 217 4.55 -51.44 -8.67
CA PHE A 217 4.76 -50.08 -9.16
C PHE A 217 4.50 -49.96 -10.68
N ASP A 218 3.67 -50.85 -11.24
CA ASP A 218 3.45 -51.01 -12.70
C ASP A 218 2.92 -49.76 -13.42
N SER A 219 2.38 -48.76 -12.69
CA SER A 219 1.80 -47.55 -13.30
C SER A 219 2.66 -46.28 -13.16
N ALA A 220 3.78 -46.32 -12.44
CA ALA A 220 4.42 -45.10 -11.93
C ALA A 220 5.58 -44.55 -12.77
N ASN A 221 6.12 -45.29 -13.75
CA ASN A 221 7.21 -44.76 -14.60
C ASN A 221 6.76 -43.64 -15.55
N SER A 222 5.56 -43.72 -16.13
CA SER A 222 5.04 -42.63 -16.99
C SER A 222 4.57 -41.43 -16.16
N ALA A 223 4.25 -41.67 -14.89
CA ALA A 223 3.72 -40.69 -13.95
C ALA A 223 4.77 -39.85 -13.26
N VAL A 224 5.86 -40.46 -12.82
CA VAL A 224 6.93 -39.76 -12.09
C VAL A 224 7.62 -38.75 -13.02
N ALA A 225 7.74 -39.05 -14.31
CA ALA A 225 8.28 -38.09 -15.28
C ALA A 225 7.38 -36.85 -15.50
N SER A 226 6.05 -36.96 -15.36
CA SER A 226 5.11 -35.84 -15.57
C SER A 226 4.71 -35.11 -14.27
N SER A 227 4.59 -35.84 -13.15
CA SER A 227 4.27 -35.32 -11.80
C SER A 227 5.45 -34.66 -11.09
N THR A 228 6.69 -34.95 -11.51
CA THR A 228 7.89 -34.28 -10.95
C THR A 228 7.79 -32.75 -11.11
N ASN A 229 7.27 -32.23 -12.22
CA ASN A 229 7.16 -30.78 -12.43
C ASN A 229 6.13 -30.08 -11.51
N SER A 230 5.11 -30.78 -11.01
CA SER A 230 4.09 -30.20 -10.09
C SER A 230 4.53 -30.32 -8.64
N LEU A 231 5.12 -31.47 -8.24
CA LEU A 231 5.70 -31.72 -6.92
C LEU A 231 6.93 -30.84 -6.62
N GLN A 232 7.74 -30.52 -7.64
CA GLN A 232 8.91 -29.65 -7.54
C GLN A 232 8.57 -28.17 -7.26
N LYS A 233 7.32 -27.73 -7.43
CA LYS A 233 6.94 -26.31 -7.25
C LYS A 233 6.69 -25.94 -5.80
N SER A 234 6.31 -26.90 -4.97
CA SER A 234 5.97 -26.68 -3.55
C SER A 234 7.01 -27.21 -2.57
N ARG A 235 7.71 -28.29 -2.91
CA ARG A 235 8.84 -28.84 -2.13
C ARG A 235 10.17 -28.54 -2.84
N SER A 236 11.26 -28.61 -2.09
CA SER A 236 12.59 -28.50 -2.71
C SER A 236 12.91 -29.80 -3.47
N PRO A 237 13.41 -29.73 -4.72
CA PRO A 237 13.81 -30.93 -5.47
C PRO A 237 15.02 -31.64 -4.85
N ASP A 238 15.88 -30.89 -4.17
CA ASP A 238 17.19 -31.34 -3.74
C ASP A 238 17.25 -31.63 -2.23
N PHE A 239 16.31 -31.08 -1.45
CA PHE A 239 16.36 -31.13 0.01
C PHE A 239 15.02 -31.59 0.62
N ALA A 240 15.08 -32.57 1.52
CA ALA A 240 13.98 -32.91 2.41
C ALA A 240 13.96 -31.93 3.60
N VAL A 241 12.82 -31.27 3.79
CA VAL A 241 12.61 -30.23 4.82
C VAL A 241 11.49 -30.65 5.76
N PRO A 242 11.67 -30.51 7.09
CA PRO A 242 10.61 -30.76 8.07
C PRO A 242 9.35 -29.91 7.82
N PRO A 243 8.14 -30.43 8.08
CA PRO A 243 6.93 -29.65 7.94
C PRO A 243 6.87 -28.51 8.97
N VAL A 244 6.28 -27.39 8.56
CA VAL A 244 6.17 -26.16 9.34
C VAL A 244 4.73 -25.70 9.36
N GLN A 245 4.24 -25.31 10.55
CA GLN A 245 2.94 -24.69 10.70
C GLN A 245 3.05 -23.19 10.42
N ILE A 246 2.29 -22.69 9.45
CA ILE A 246 2.24 -21.27 9.12
C ILE A 246 1.23 -20.57 10.04
N PRO A 247 1.61 -19.49 10.75
CA PRO A 247 0.68 -18.72 11.59
C PRO A 247 -0.47 -18.14 10.73
N THR A 248 -1.70 -18.51 11.05
CA THR A 248 -2.87 -18.42 10.16
C THR A 248 -3.51 -17.02 9.97
N ASN A 249 -2.76 -15.92 9.91
CA ASN A 249 -3.35 -14.58 9.74
C ASN A 249 -2.96 -13.80 8.48
N ASP A 250 -1.89 -14.17 7.77
CA ASP A 250 -1.42 -13.42 6.59
C ASP A 250 -1.02 -14.37 5.47
N ARG A 251 -1.89 -14.54 4.48
CA ARG A 251 -1.70 -15.43 3.31
C ARG A 251 -1.08 -14.71 2.09
N ARG A 252 -0.66 -13.45 2.25
CA ARG A 252 -0.06 -12.68 1.16
C ARG A 252 1.30 -13.26 0.77
N GLU A 253 1.55 -13.40 -0.52
CA GLU A 253 2.85 -13.82 -1.05
C GLU A 253 4.00 -12.86 -0.74
N SER A 254 3.70 -11.57 -0.57
CA SER A 254 4.69 -10.58 -0.15
C SER A 254 5.23 -10.85 1.26
N THR A 255 4.58 -11.73 2.03
CA THR A 255 5.07 -12.17 3.33
C THR A 255 5.98 -13.38 3.17
N VAL A 256 7.26 -13.18 3.46
CA VAL A 256 8.30 -14.21 3.43
C VAL A 256 8.75 -14.49 4.85
N TRP A 257 8.78 -15.77 5.20
CA TRP A 257 9.27 -16.28 6.46
C TRP A 257 10.65 -16.86 6.27
N LYS A 258 11.51 -16.62 7.26
CA LYS A 258 12.89 -17.07 7.27
C LYS A 258 13.14 -17.84 8.54
N VAL A 259 13.45 -19.13 8.41
CA VAL A 259 13.53 -20.08 9.52
C VAL A 259 14.79 -20.93 9.40
N ASN A 260 15.43 -21.25 10.53
CA ASN A 260 16.57 -22.16 10.54
C ASN A 260 16.12 -23.57 10.92
N GLN A 261 16.36 -24.56 10.07
CA GLN A 261 15.94 -25.95 10.29
C GLN A 261 16.98 -26.95 9.80
N THR A 262 16.91 -28.18 10.31
CA THR A 262 17.70 -29.29 9.80
C THR A 262 17.09 -29.79 8.50
N ILE A 263 17.89 -29.88 7.44
CA ILE A 263 17.52 -30.44 6.14
C ILE A 263 18.34 -31.69 5.85
N TYR A 264 17.84 -32.54 4.95
CA TYR A 264 18.47 -33.79 4.56
C TYR A 264 18.55 -33.88 3.04
N TRP A 265 19.66 -34.39 2.50
CA TRP A 265 19.82 -34.66 1.07
C TRP A 265 20.80 -35.80 0.85
N SER A 266 20.77 -36.40 -0.33
CA SER A 266 21.77 -37.36 -0.78
C SER A 266 22.62 -36.75 -1.90
N GLN A 267 23.87 -37.17 -1.98
CA GLN A 267 24.80 -36.77 -3.04
C GLN A 267 25.50 -38.02 -3.58
N LEU A 268 25.54 -38.17 -4.89
CA LEU A 268 26.19 -39.29 -5.55
C LEU A 268 27.54 -38.86 -6.12
N ALA A 269 28.59 -39.59 -5.76
CA ALA A 269 29.91 -39.46 -6.35
C ALA A 269 30.14 -40.62 -7.33
N CYS A 270 30.05 -40.32 -8.64
CA CYS A 270 30.16 -41.33 -9.70
C CYS A 270 31.53 -41.31 -10.38
N HIS A 271 31.95 -42.49 -10.82
CA HIS A 271 33.21 -42.74 -11.52
C HIS A 271 32.96 -43.60 -12.77
N ASP A 272 33.61 -43.24 -13.88
CA ASP A 272 33.59 -44.02 -15.11
C ASP A 272 34.43 -45.28 -14.96
N LEU A 273 33.85 -46.43 -15.29
CA LEU A 273 34.52 -47.74 -15.21
C LEU A 273 35.01 -48.24 -16.57
N ALA A 274 34.21 -48.06 -17.62
CA ALA A 274 34.55 -48.46 -18.99
C ALA A 274 33.93 -47.49 -20.00
N THR A 275 34.74 -47.01 -20.96
CA THR A 275 34.31 -46.01 -21.95
C THR A 275 34.52 -46.57 -23.37
N ASN A 276 33.43 -46.95 -24.05
CA ASN A 276 33.43 -47.48 -25.42
C ASN A 276 34.18 -48.80 -25.62
N ASP A 277 34.11 -49.71 -24.65
CA ASP A 277 34.63 -51.05 -24.84
C ASP A 277 33.66 -51.88 -25.71
N ALA A 278 34.21 -52.59 -26.69
CA ALA A 278 33.45 -53.52 -27.52
C ALA A 278 33.20 -54.80 -26.74
N LEU A 279 31.99 -54.95 -26.17
CA LEU A 279 31.61 -56.18 -25.47
C LEU A 279 31.14 -57.25 -26.47
N PRO A 280 31.51 -58.53 -26.27
CA PRO A 280 30.99 -59.63 -27.06
C PRO A 280 29.52 -59.87 -26.72
N VAL A 281 28.69 -60.03 -27.75
CA VAL A 281 27.25 -60.33 -27.62
C VAL A 281 26.94 -61.69 -28.18
N THR A 282 26.21 -62.51 -27.42
CA THR A 282 25.72 -63.81 -27.85
C THR A 282 24.20 -63.80 -28.00
N ILE A 283 23.70 -64.32 -29.12
CA ILE A 283 22.25 -64.41 -29.38
C ILE A 283 21.81 -65.85 -29.21
N ASN A 284 20.88 -66.07 -28.29
CA ASN A 284 20.26 -67.36 -28.04
C ASN A 284 18.89 -67.41 -28.74
N GLN A 285 18.79 -68.18 -29.82
CA GLN A 285 17.58 -68.30 -30.67
C GLN A 285 16.66 -69.45 -30.23
N THR A 286 16.52 -69.70 -28.93
CA THR A 286 15.66 -70.80 -28.42
C THR A 286 14.18 -70.55 -28.62
N ASP A 287 13.77 -69.27 -28.67
CA ASP A 287 12.41 -68.85 -28.96
C ASP A 287 12.39 -68.02 -30.26
N VAL A 288 11.46 -68.32 -31.17
CA VAL A 288 11.43 -67.76 -32.54
C VAL A 288 10.78 -66.37 -32.55
N GLU A 289 9.89 -66.09 -31.59
CA GLU A 289 9.21 -64.81 -31.48
C GLU A 289 10.05 -63.75 -30.73
N HIS A 290 10.87 -64.16 -29.76
CA HIS A 290 11.67 -63.26 -28.91
C HIS A 290 13.08 -63.81 -28.65
N PRO A 291 14.04 -63.68 -29.60
CA PRO A 291 15.42 -64.09 -29.38
C PRO A 291 16.09 -63.28 -28.25
N ILE A 292 16.95 -63.93 -27.46
CA ILE A 292 17.61 -63.31 -26.30
C ILE A 292 19.06 -62.93 -26.64
N LEU A 293 19.41 -61.65 -26.50
CA LEU A 293 20.77 -61.13 -26.46
C LEU A 293 21.35 -61.32 -25.06
N SER A 294 22.56 -61.83 -24.97
CA SER A 294 23.26 -62.03 -23.70
C SER A 294 24.66 -61.42 -23.77
N TRP A 295 25.00 -60.65 -22.74
CA TRP A 295 26.32 -60.08 -22.51
C TRP A 295 26.94 -60.76 -21.30
N ASN A 296 28.13 -61.36 -21.46
CA ASN A 296 28.84 -62.00 -20.36
C ASN A 296 30.32 -61.63 -20.40
N VAL A 297 30.73 -60.83 -19.42
CA VAL A 297 32.09 -60.31 -19.30
C VAL A 297 32.56 -60.57 -17.88
N THR A 298 33.75 -61.16 -17.74
CA THR A 298 34.36 -61.43 -16.44
C THR A 298 35.68 -60.71 -16.32
N GLY A 299 36.00 -60.20 -15.13
CA GLY A 299 37.32 -59.64 -14.86
C GLY A 299 37.54 -58.16 -15.23
N LEU A 300 36.51 -57.31 -15.27
CA LEU A 300 36.65 -55.87 -15.56
C LEU A 300 37.43 -55.16 -14.45
N PRO A 301 38.55 -54.46 -14.73
CA PRO A 301 39.34 -53.81 -13.69
C PRO A 301 38.62 -52.58 -13.11
N LEU A 302 38.33 -52.60 -11.81
CA LEU A 302 37.80 -51.45 -11.09
C LEU A 302 38.97 -50.54 -10.70
N VAL A 303 39.00 -49.30 -11.21
CA VAL A 303 40.03 -48.31 -10.88
C VAL A 303 39.71 -47.71 -9.51
N ASN A 304 39.92 -48.48 -8.44
CA ASN A 304 39.88 -47.94 -7.09
C ASN A 304 41.31 -47.67 -6.59
N GLY A 305 41.54 -46.48 -6.05
CA GLY A 305 42.85 -45.92 -5.74
C GLY A 305 43.70 -46.68 -4.70
N THR A 306 43.25 -47.83 -4.18
CA THR A 306 44.00 -48.62 -3.19
C THR A 306 43.71 -50.12 -3.29
N ASN A 307 44.77 -50.89 -3.55
CA ASN A 307 44.93 -52.36 -3.60
C ASN A 307 44.56 -53.10 -4.89
N GLN A 308 45.52 -53.93 -5.33
CA GLN A 308 45.56 -54.71 -6.57
C GLN A 308 44.65 -55.94 -6.49
N ASP A 309 44.01 -56.26 -7.62
CA ASP A 309 43.07 -57.37 -7.91
C ASP A 309 41.58 -57.13 -7.60
N CYS A 310 41.09 -55.93 -7.94
CA CYS A 310 39.67 -55.61 -7.96
C CYS A 310 39.06 -55.92 -9.33
N SER A 311 38.11 -56.84 -9.41
CA SER A 311 37.45 -57.17 -10.68
C SER A 311 35.92 -57.20 -10.58
N LEU A 312 35.24 -56.63 -11.57
CA LEU A 312 33.79 -56.67 -11.73
C LEU A 312 33.41 -57.70 -12.81
N ASP A 313 32.47 -58.58 -12.50
CA ASP A 313 31.80 -59.37 -13.53
C ASP A 313 30.46 -58.73 -13.89
N PHE A 314 30.11 -58.81 -15.17
CA PHE A 314 28.86 -58.32 -15.72
C PHE A 314 28.18 -59.41 -16.54
N GLN A 315 26.94 -59.74 -16.19
CA GLN A 315 26.08 -60.65 -16.93
C GLN A 315 24.69 -60.07 -17.07
N TYR A 316 24.22 -59.86 -18.30
CA TYR A 316 22.88 -59.32 -18.56
C TYR A 316 22.27 -59.99 -19.80
N ASP A 317 20.97 -60.28 -19.73
CA ASP A 317 20.20 -60.86 -20.82
C ASP A 317 19.08 -59.87 -21.19
N SER A 318 18.84 -59.65 -22.49
CA SER A 318 17.76 -58.79 -23.01
C SER A 318 17.07 -59.47 -24.17
N ILE A 319 15.76 -59.26 -24.32
CA ILE A 319 15.05 -59.62 -25.55
C ILE A 319 15.52 -58.78 -26.74
N PHE A 320 15.36 -59.30 -27.95
CA PHE A 320 15.66 -58.62 -29.22
C PHE A 320 14.53 -58.83 -30.22
N TYR A 321 13.96 -57.75 -30.77
CA TYR A 321 12.98 -57.87 -31.85
C TYR A 321 13.69 -57.90 -33.21
N PRO A 322 13.42 -58.88 -34.09
CA PRO A 322 14.12 -59.05 -35.36
C PRO A 322 14.04 -57.86 -36.32
N GLU A 323 13.02 -57.01 -36.21
CA GLU A 323 12.79 -55.86 -37.08
C GLU A 323 13.52 -54.58 -36.63
N THR A 324 14.35 -54.66 -35.59
CA THR A 324 15.00 -53.49 -34.98
C THR A 324 16.35 -53.19 -35.61
N ASP A 325 16.57 -51.93 -35.97
CA ASP A 325 17.81 -51.46 -36.60
C ASP A 325 18.86 -51.01 -35.57
N PHE A 326 18.39 -50.43 -34.46
CA PHE A 326 19.25 -49.99 -33.36
C PHE A 326 18.58 -50.30 -32.02
N LEU A 327 19.37 -50.88 -31.11
CA LEU A 327 18.97 -51.23 -29.75
C LEU A 327 19.84 -50.47 -28.75
N GLN A 328 19.23 -49.85 -27.74
CA GLN A 328 19.93 -49.29 -26.59
C GLN A 328 19.31 -49.80 -25.28
N VAL A 329 20.10 -50.50 -24.48
CA VAL A 329 19.73 -50.95 -23.12
C VAL A 329 20.31 -49.96 -22.11
N ARG A 330 19.47 -49.48 -21.19
CA ARG A 330 19.84 -48.60 -20.08
C ARG A 330 19.51 -49.31 -18.79
N TYR A 331 20.53 -49.80 -18.10
CA TYR A 331 20.34 -50.60 -16.90
C TYR A 331 21.20 -50.10 -15.75
N TRP A 332 20.62 -50.03 -14.56
CA TRP A 332 21.36 -49.78 -13.33
C TRP A 332 20.80 -50.62 -12.20
N GLU A 333 21.63 -50.93 -11.20
CA GLU A 333 21.20 -51.60 -9.97
C GLU A 333 22.04 -51.13 -8.77
N PRO A 334 21.45 -51.02 -7.57
CA PRO A 334 22.20 -50.82 -6.35
C PRO A 334 22.80 -52.15 -5.85
N VAL A 335 23.92 -52.09 -5.14
CA VAL A 335 24.59 -53.26 -4.56
C VAL A 335 24.61 -53.13 -3.04
N TRP A 336 23.97 -54.08 -2.35
CA TRP A 336 23.98 -54.17 -0.91
C TRP A 336 24.62 -55.47 -0.42
N THR A 337 25.08 -55.48 0.83
CA THR A 337 25.89 -56.55 1.42
C THR A 337 25.13 -57.51 2.34
N THR A 338 23.90 -57.18 2.73
CA THR A 338 23.08 -57.97 3.67
C THR A 338 21.98 -58.77 2.97
N ASP A 339 22.06 -60.11 3.03
CA ASP A 339 21.04 -61.06 2.56
C ASP A 339 19.84 -61.16 3.54
N THR A 340 19.25 -60.03 3.95
CA THR A 340 18.06 -60.04 4.80
C THR A 340 16.76 -60.29 4.04
N PHE A 341 16.81 -60.24 2.70
CA PHE A 341 15.69 -60.49 1.81
C PHE A 341 15.87 -61.82 1.06
N ASP A 342 14.91 -62.73 1.21
CA ASP A 342 14.85 -64.03 0.53
C ASP A 342 14.33 -63.86 -0.91
N SER A 343 14.90 -62.92 -1.67
CA SER A 343 14.60 -62.75 -3.10
C SER A 343 15.51 -63.66 -3.92
N GLY A 344 15.27 -64.97 -3.84
CA GLY A 344 16.03 -65.98 -4.59
C GLY A 344 15.96 -65.85 -6.12
N ASP A 345 15.08 -64.98 -6.64
CA ASP A 345 14.78 -64.89 -8.07
C ASP A 345 15.26 -63.61 -8.78
N VAL A 346 15.78 -62.58 -8.09
CA VAL A 346 16.27 -61.36 -8.75
C VAL A 346 17.70 -61.57 -9.27
N ARG A 347 17.86 -61.67 -10.59
CA ARG A 347 19.17 -61.84 -11.24
C ARG A 347 19.99 -60.54 -11.13
N LYS A 348 20.96 -60.51 -10.22
CA LYS A 348 21.96 -59.42 -10.14
C LYS A 348 22.90 -59.42 -11.35
N ALA A 349 22.98 -58.32 -12.08
CA ALA A 349 23.79 -58.21 -13.29
C ALA A 349 25.28 -57.96 -13.00
N PHE A 350 25.59 -57.25 -11.92
CA PHE A 350 26.94 -56.90 -11.50
C PHE A 350 27.39 -57.72 -10.29
N ARG A 351 28.60 -58.28 -10.36
CA ARG A 351 29.20 -59.03 -9.24
C ARG A 351 30.63 -58.56 -8.99
N PRO A 352 30.85 -57.68 -8.00
CA PRO A 352 32.20 -57.27 -7.63
C PRO A 352 32.95 -58.41 -6.91
N ARG A 353 34.22 -58.63 -7.25
CA ARG A 353 35.12 -59.58 -6.59
C ARG A 353 36.31 -58.85 -5.96
N GLY A 354 36.57 -59.13 -4.68
CA GLY A 354 37.80 -58.73 -4.00
C GLY A 354 37.84 -57.29 -3.47
N CYS A 355 36.73 -56.55 -3.48
CA CYS A 355 36.65 -55.13 -3.10
C CYS A 355 35.39 -54.77 -2.32
N ASP A 356 35.46 -53.63 -1.61
CA ASP A 356 34.26 -52.96 -1.11
C ASP A 356 33.43 -52.51 -2.33
N PRO A 357 32.16 -52.95 -2.43
CA PRO A 357 31.30 -52.61 -3.56
C PRO A 357 30.96 -51.12 -3.53
N PHE A 358 30.87 -50.50 -4.70
CA PHE A 358 30.16 -49.21 -4.85
C PHE A 358 28.68 -49.44 -4.54
N ASP A 359 28.00 -48.42 -4.02
CA ASP A 359 26.58 -48.52 -3.68
C ASP A 359 25.68 -48.76 -4.91
N LEU A 360 26.13 -48.35 -6.10
CA LEU A 360 25.37 -48.46 -7.34
C LEU A 360 26.27 -48.66 -8.57
N TYR A 361 25.83 -49.50 -9.51
CA TYR A 361 26.45 -49.70 -10.81
C TYR A 361 25.44 -49.44 -11.93
N GLY A 362 25.91 -48.85 -13.04
CA GLY A 362 25.10 -48.60 -14.23
C GLY A 362 25.83 -48.95 -15.51
N VAL A 363 25.08 -49.38 -16.52
CA VAL A 363 25.57 -49.71 -17.86
C VAL A 363 24.61 -49.21 -18.93
N LEU A 364 25.21 -48.72 -20.00
CA LEU A 364 24.55 -48.39 -21.25
C LEU A 364 25.13 -49.28 -22.34
N LEU A 365 24.29 -50.14 -22.91
CA LEU A 365 24.66 -51.03 -24.01
C LEU A 365 23.99 -50.54 -25.29
N SER A 366 24.72 -50.48 -26.39
CA SER A 366 24.15 -50.18 -27.70
C SER A 366 24.59 -51.19 -28.76
N VAL A 367 23.62 -51.61 -29.56
CA VAL A 367 23.78 -52.59 -30.64
C VAL A 367 23.21 -52.00 -31.92
N ASN A 368 24.03 -51.97 -32.97
CA ASN A 368 23.59 -51.56 -34.30
C ASN A 368 23.38 -52.81 -35.18
N ALA A 369 22.13 -53.09 -35.54
CA ALA A 369 21.70 -54.30 -36.22
C ALA A 369 21.59 -54.14 -37.75
N THR A 370 21.82 -52.94 -38.30
CA THR A 370 21.69 -52.59 -39.73
C THR A 370 22.54 -53.40 -40.73
N THR A 371 23.39 -54.34 -40.29
CA THR A 371 24.39 -55.01 -41.16
C THR A 371 24.12 -56.47 -41.54
N ALA A 372 23.08 -57.16 -41.05
CA ALA A 372 22.68 -58.47 -41.61
C ALA A 372 21.28 -58.97 -41.14
N PRO A 373 20.52 -59.71 -41.97
CA PRO A 373 19.26 -60.35 -41.56
C PRO A 373 19.47 -61.48 -40.55
N ALA A 374 18.45 -61.73 -39.71
CA ALA A 374 18.43 -62.66 -38.57
C ALA A 374 19.02 -64.08 -38.83
N ASP A 375 18.94 -64.57 -40.07
CA ASP A 375 19.44 -65.89 -40.48
C ASP A 375 20.98 -65.97 -40.61
N ALA A 376 21.67 -64.85 -40.79
CA ALA A 376 23.13 -64.79 -40.94
C ALA A 376 23.88 -64.67 -39.59
N ILE A 377 23.15 -64.33 -38.53
CA ILE A 377 23.68 -63.95 -37.22
C ILE A 377 24.27 -65.15 -36.45
N SER A 378 23.73 -66.35 -36.64
CA SER A 378 24.25 -67.59 -36.04
C SER A 378 25.55 -68.09 -36.68
N SER A 379 25.93 -67.58 -37.86
CA SER A 379 27.10 -68.03 -38.62
C SER A 379 28.38 -67.21 -38.40
N LEU A 380 28.27 -66.01 -37.82
CA LEU A 380 29.38 -65.10 -37.49
C LEU A 380 29.57 -64.97 -35.97
N GLY A 381 29.88 -66.09 -35.30
CA GLY A 381 29.99 -66.19 -33.83
C GLY A 381 31.15 -65.44 -33.15
N SER A 382 31.52 -64.23 -33.58
CA SER A 382 32.49 -63.37 -32.87
C SER A 382 32.62 -61.91 -33.37
N GLN A 383 31.76 -61.43 -34.29
CA GLN A 383 31.95 -60.11 -34.94
C GLN A 383 30.82 -59.08 -34.71
N TYR A 384 29.94 -59.27 -33.73
CA TYR A 384 29.07 -58.19 -33.26
C TYR A 384 29.77 -57.46 -32.12
N THR A 385 30.20 -56.22 -32.38
CA THR A 385 30.72 -55.33 -31.34
C THR A 385 29.57 -54.48 -30.80
N SER A 386 29.04 -54.82 -29.62
CA SER A 386 28.22 -53.86 -28.88
C SER A 386 29.13 -52.84 -28.22
N SER A 387 28.80 -51.56 -28.30
CA SER A 387 29.44 -50.55 -27.47
C SER A 387 28.81 -50.57 -26.08
N ALA A 388 29.65 -50.69 -25.06
CA ALA A 388 29.24 -50.56 -23.67
C ALA A 388 29.95 -49.40 -23.00
N THR A 389 29.19 -48.67 -22.18
CA THR A 389 29.74 -47.70 -21.23
C THR A 389 29.22 -48.02 -19.84
N MET A 390 30.09 -47.97 -18.83
CA MET A 390 29.77 -48.37 -17.46
C MET A 390 30.25 -47.32 -16.47
N PHE A 391 29.46 -47.08 -15.42
CA PHE A 391 29.78 -46.19 -14.31
C PHE A 391 29.42 -46.84 -12.98
N ALA A 392 30.05 -46.37 -11.89
CA ALA A 392 29.71 -46.75 -10.53
C ALA A 392 29.65 -45.52 -9.63
N CYS A 393 28.76 -45.53 -8.64
CA CYS A 393 28.51 -44.39 -7.76
C CYS A 393 28.46 -44.79 -6.29
N ASP A 394 29.04 -43.96 -5.42
CA ASP A 394 28.83 -43.98 -3.98
C ASP A 394 27.73 -42.99 -3.59
N ILE A 395 26.84 -43.38 -2.68
CA ILE A 395 25.72 -42.54 -2.21
C ILE A 395 26.05 -42.02 -0.82
N GLU A 396 26.34 -40.72 -0.73
CA GLU A 396 26.53 -40.04 0.55
C GLU A 396 25.22 -39.41 1.04
N TYR A 397 24.80 -39.76 2.26
CA TYR A 397 23.64 -39.17 2.93
C TYR A 397 24.06 -38.07 3.89
N HIS A 398 23.53 -36.86 3.70
CA HIS A 398 23.92 -35.67 4.46
C HIS A 398 22.76 -35.08 5.24
N LYS A 399 23.08 -34.50 6.40
CA LYS A 399 22.19 -33.59 7.14
C LYS A 399 22.92 -32.31 7.52
N ALA A 400 22.22 -31.18 7.50
CA ALA A 400 22.79 -29.90 7.94
C ALA A 400 21.70 -28.95 8.43
N THR A 401 22.09 -27.94 9.20
CA THR A 401 21.19 -26.83 9.48
C THR A 401 21.24 -25.84 8.32
N ALA A 402 20.06 -25.46 7.82
CA ALA A 402 19.90 -24.52 6.72
C ALA A 402 18.92 -23.42 7.08
N GLU A 403 19.17 -22.25 6.49
CA GLU A 403 18.31 -21.09 6.51
C GLU A 403 17.32 -21.21 5.34
N ILE A 404 16.05 -21.37 5.67
CA ILE A 404 14.96 -21.64 4.72
C ILE A 404 14.08 -20.41 4.63
N CYS A 405 13.93 -19.89 3.41
CA CYS A 405 13.00 -18.81 3.11
C CYS A 405 11.75 -19.40 2.45
N MET A 406 10.59 -19.25 3.09
CA MET A 406 9.31 -19.79 2.63
C MET A 406 8.26 -18.68 2.56
N HIS A 407 7.39 -18.73 1.56
CA HIS A 407 6.23 -17.84 1.51
C HIS A 407 5.16 -18.26 2.53
N ALA A 408 4.21 -17.36 2.80
CA ALA A 408 3.01 -17.69 3.58
C ALA A 408 2.16 -18.84 3.00
N ASN A 409 2.38 -19.21 1.73
CA ASN A 409 1.76 -20.37 1.08
C ASN A 409 2.59 -21.67 1.20
N SER A 410 3.55 -21.73 2.13
CA SER A 410 4.47 -22.86 2.37
C SER A 410 5.47 -23.17 1.26
N SER A 411 5.42 -22.45 0.12
CA SER A 411 6.37 -22.69 -0.95
C SER A 411 7.77 -22.19 -0.58
N ILE A 412 8.77 -23.04 -0.80
CA ILE A 412 10.17 -22.70 -0.54
C ILE A 412 10.69 -21.81 -1.67
N THR A 413 11.35 -20.71 -1.31
CA THR A 413 11.96 -19.75 -2.25
C THR A 413 13.46 -19.98 -2.40
N SER A 414 14.13 -20.23 -1.28
CA SER A 414 15.56 -20.50 -1.24
C SER A 414 15.90 -21.28 0.03
N VAL A 415 16.88 -22.16 -0.11
CA VAL A 415 17.48 -22.93 0.97
C VAL A 415 18.96 -22.59 0.98
N ARG A 416 19.47 -22.10 2.11
CA ARG A 416 20.88 -21.78 2.28
C ARG A 416 21.46 -22.57 3.43
N VAL A 417 22.28 -23.57 3.11
CA VAL A 417 22.98 -24.39 4.11
C VAL A 417 23.96 -23.53 4.91
N ILE A 418 23.95 -23.66 6.23
CA ILE A 418 24.88 -22.97 7.13
C ILE A 418 26.21 -23.74 7.11
N ALA A 419 27.27 -23.05 6.69
CA ALA A 419 28.61 -23.64 6.62
C ALA A 419 29.05 -24.22 7.97
N ASN A 420 29.77 -25.35 7.94
CA ASN A 420 30.26 -26.12 9.09
C ASN A 420 29.20 -26.85 9.92
N THR A 421 27.97 -27.01 9.41
CA THR A 421 26.92 -27.80 10.09
C THR A 421 26.57 -29.10 9.36
N THR A 422 27.21 -29.36 8.22
CA THR A 422 27.04 -30.59 7.45
C THR A 422 27.67 -31.76 8.17
N THR A 423 26.90 -32.83 8.34
CA THR A 423 27.31 -34.10 8.95
C THR A 423 26.69 -35.24 8.16
N ASN A 424 27.40 -36.37 8.08
CA ASN A 424 26.87 -37.57 7.42
C ASN A 424 25.77 -38.20 8.30
N LEU A 425 24.72 -38.69 7.65
CA LEU A 425 23.66 -39.47 8.29
C LEU A 425 24.20 -40.87 8.62
N THR A 426 23.82 -41.41 9.78
CA THR A 426 24.30 -42.73 10.24
C THR A 426 23.18 -43.77 10.24
N ASN A 427 23.53 -45.06 10.19
CA ASN A 427 22.57 -46.18 10.26
C ASN A 427 21.74 -46.21 11.57
N GLN A 428 22.10 -45.39 12.56
CA GLN A 428 21.34 -45.23 13.81
C GLN A 428 20.18 -44.22 13.69
N GLU A 429 20.21 -43.35 12.68
CA GLU A 429 19.22 -42.29 12.48
C GLU A 429 18.32 -42.57 11.26
N PHE A 430 18.87 -43.21 10.24
CA PHE A 430 18.17 -43.60 9.03
C PHE A 430 18.52 -45.05 8.67
N ASN A 431 17.51 -45.87 8.38
CA ASN A 431 17.73 -47.24 7.94
C ASN A 431 18.17 -47.27 6.47
N ILE A 432 19.48 -47.19 6.26
CA ILE A 432 20.09 -47.17 4.92
C ILE A 432 19.89 -48.50 4.20
N ASP A 433 19.97 -49.63 4.92
CA ASP A 433 19.89 -50.97 4.35
C ASP A 433 18.52 -51.20 3.68
N GLU A 434 17.43 -50.84 4.37
CA GLU A 434 16.07 -50.92 3.82
C GLU A 434 15.85 -49.93 2.66
N PHE A 435 16.48 -48.74 2.71
CA PHE A 435 16.39 -47.78 1.62
C PHE A 435 17.14 -48.26 0.37
N GLN A 436 18.28 -48.93 0.52
CA GLN A 436 18.95 -49.60 -0.60
C GLN A 436 18.08 -50.74 -1.15
N GLY A 437 17.39 -51.49 -0.27
CA GLY A 437 16.27 -52.39 -0.57
C GLY A 437 15.26 -51.79 -1.56
N LEU A 438 14.69 -50.66 -1.16
CA LEU A 438 13.75 -49.91 -1.99
C LEU A 438 14.33 -49.48 -3.34
N LEU A 439 15.61 -49.10 -3.39
CA LEU A 439 16.27 -48.72 -4.64
C LEU A 439 16.41 -49.90 -5.60
N SER A 440 16.69 -51.12 -5.13
CA SER A 440 16.81 -52.26 -6.05
C SER A 440 15.47 -52.65 -6.63
N HIS A 441 14.40 -52.57 -5.82
CA HIS A 441 13.06 -52.86 -6.31
C HIS A 441 12.67 -51.85 -7.41
N ARG A 442 13.13 -50.59 -7.31
CA ARG A 442 12.87 -49.54 -8.31
C ARG A 442 13.78 -49.57 -9.53
N ALA A 443 14.94 -50.20 -9.44
CA ALA A 443 15.94 -50.13 -10.50
C ALA A 443 15.45 -50.75 -11.84
N PRO A 444 14.75 -51.91 -11.86
CA PRO A 444 14.17 -52.50 -13.08
C PRO A 444 13.06 -51.65 -13.70
N TYR A 445 12.28 -50.94 -12.89
CA TYR A 445 11.25 -50.03 -13.39
C TYR A 445 11.89 -48.83 -14.08
N THR A 446 12.89 -48.21 -13.47
CA THR A 446 13.50 -47.00 -14.03
C THR A 446 14.54 -47.26 -15.13
N SER A 447 14.84 -48.54 -15.38
CA SER A 447 15.67 -49.05 -16.47
C SER A 447 14.80 -49.37 -17.68
N ASP A 448 15.28 -48.97 -18.86
CA ASP A 448 14.52 -49.01 -20.10
C ASP A 448 15.33 -49.58 -21.26
N VAL A 449 14.64 -50.24 -22.18
CA VAL A 449 15.19 -50.76 -23.43
C VAL A 449 14.51 -50.05 -24.59
N LEU A 450 15.32 -49.37 -25.41
CA LEU A 450 14.86 -48.70 -26.61
C LEU A 450 15.14 -49.55 -27.84
N PHE A 451 14.10 -49.74 -28.64
CA PHE A 451 14.20 -50.32 -29.96
C PHE A 451 13.84 -49.27 -31.01
N MET A 452 14.69 -49.15 -32.02
CA MET A 452 14.52 -48.16 -33.09
C MET A 452 14.50 -48.87 -34.44
N GLN A 453 13.51 -48.53 -35.25
CA GLN A 453 13.34 -49.03 -36.61
C GLN A 453 13.25 -47.85 -37.58
N TYR A 454 14.11 -47.86 -38.59
CA TYR A 454 14.21 -46.84 -39.62
C TYR A 454 13.46 -47.31 -40.87
N ASN A 455 12.37 -46.63 -41.20
CA ASN A 455 11.67 -46.91 -42.44
C ASN A 455 12.27 -46.10 -43.59
N ASP A 456 13.26 -46.69 -44.29
CA ASP A 456 13.94 -46.10 -45.45
C ASP A 456 13.00 -45.60 -46.56
N THR A 457 11.78 -46.12 -46.64
CA THR A 457 10.82 -45.77 -47.71
C THR A 457 9.97 -44.53 -47.40
N MET A 458 9.75 -44.22 -46.12
CA MET A 458 8.94 -43.08 -45.65
C MET A 458 9.77 -42.01 -44.93
N GLY A 459 11.03 -42.31 -44.58
CA GLY A 459 11.90 -41.41 -43.82
C GLY A 459 11.46 -41.25 -42.36
N ASP A 460 10.66 -42.19 -41.85
CA ASP A 460 10.07 -42.16 -40.52
C ASP A 460 10.83 -43.08 -39.55
N LEU A 461 10.94 -42.68 -38.28
CA LEU A 461 11.63 -43.41 -37.21
C LEU A 461 10.59 -43.86 -36.17
N THR A 462 10.38 -45.17 -36.06
CA THR A 462 9.53 -45.72 -35.01
C THR A 462 10.39 -46.11 -33.82
N VAL A 463 10.11 -45.51 -32.67
CA VAL A 463 10.77 -45.82 -31.38
C VAL A 463 9.77 -46.57 -30.51
N THR A 464 10.16 -47.76 -30.05
CA THR A 464 9.44 -48.50 -29.01
C THR A 464 10.28 -48.56 -27.76
N GLU A 465 9.65 -48.32 -26.61
CA GLU A 465 10.28 -48.38 -25.29
C GLU A 465 9.65 -49.54 -24.52
N LEU A 466 10.50 -50.34 -23.87
CA LEU A 466 10.08 -51.42 -22.99
C LEU A 466 10.81 -51.28 -21.66
N ALA A 467 10.07 -51.30 -20.55
CA ALA A 467 10.66 -51.32 -19.22
C ALA A 467 11.35 -52.67 -18.98
N VAL A 468 12.46 -52.70 -18.26
CA VAL A 468 13.21 -53.95 -18.03
C VAL A 468 12.37 -54.97 -17.25
N ILE A 469 11.55 -54.51 -16.30
CA ILE A 469 10.64 -55.36 -15.50
C ILE A 469 9.69 -56.21 -16.37
N SER A 470 9.26 -55.70 -17.52
CA SER A 470 8.37 -56.41 -18.45
C SER A 470 8.99 -57.71 -18.98
N GLN A 471 10.33 -57.79 -19.03
CA GLN A 471 11.05 -59.01 -19.41
C GLN A 471 11.05 -60.07 -18.30
N ASP A 472 11.00 -59.65 -17.04
CA ASP A 472 11.00 -60.55 -15.88
C ASP A 472 9.59 -61.09 -15.57
N VAL A 473 8.53 -60.36 -15.97
CA VAL A 473 7.12 -60.69 -15.73
C VAL A 473 6.46 -61.40 -16.95
N ASP A 474 7.21 -61.67 -18.01
CA ASP A 474 6.73 -62.23 -19.29
C ASP A 474 5.63 -61.40 -19.98
N ASP A 475 5.55 -60.09 -19.68
CA ASP A 475 4.58 -59.14 -20.26
C ASP A 475 5.24 -58.32 -21.39
N LEU A 476 5.31 -58.92 -22.58
CA LEU A 476 6.16 -58.46 -23.69
C LEU A 476 5.46 -57.52 -24.67
N GLU A 477 4.39 -56.80 -24.28
CA GLU A 477 3.67 -55.88 -25.17
C GLU A 477 4.47 -54.58 -25.43
N PRO A 478 5.00 -54.35 -26.66
CA PRO A 478 5.77 -53.14 -26.96
C PRO A 478 4.83 -51.97 -27.25
N MET A 479 4.98 -50.86 -26.51
CA MET A 479 4.19 -49.65 -26.72
C MET A 479 4.95 -48.66 -27.64
N PRO A 480 4.33 -48.18 -28.73
CA PRO A 480 4.92 -47.12 -29.55
C PRO A 480 4.89 -45.78 -28.78
N VAL A 481 6.05 -45.15 -28.60
CA VAL A 481 6.18 -43.89 -27.86
C VAL A 481 6.34 -42.74 -28.84
N LEU A 482 5.48 -41.71 -28.75
CA LEU A 482 5.63 -40.49 -29.55
C LEU A 482 6.76 -39.59 -28.98
N ASP A 483 7.70 -39.22 -29.86
CA ASP A 483 8.68 -38.10 -29.84
C ASP A 483 9.53 -37.80 -28.58
N THR A 484 9.44 -38.58 -27.50
CA THR A 484 10.13 -38.27 -26.22
C THR A 484 11.34 -39.13 -25.89
N ALA A 485 11.46 -40.33 -26.49
CA ALA A 485 12.56 -41.25 -26.23
C ALA A 485 13.66 -41.14 -27.32
N THR A 486 14.71 -40.37 -27.05
CA THR A 486 15.91 -40.27 -27.90
C THR A 486 17.04 -41.14 -27.36
N VAL A 487 18.03 -41.49 -28.20
CA VAL A 487 19.28 -42.14 -27.76
C VAL A 487 19.95 -41.26 -26.68
N MET A 488 20.35 -41.84 -25.55
CA MET A 488 21.03 -41.13 -24.46
C MET A 488 22.53 -41.42 -24.49
N GLU A 489 23.34 -40.42 -24.14
CA GLU A 489 24.77 -40.59 -23.86
C GLU A 489 25.01 -41.06 -22.42
N GLN A 490 26.21 -41.59 -22.13
CA GLN A 490 26.56 -42.07 -20.79
C GLN A 490 26.34 -41.01 -19.70
N GLY A 491 26.80 -39.77 -19.92
CA GLY A 491 26.64 -38.69 -18.95
C GLY A 491 25.18 -38.26 -18.74
N GLU A 492 24.34 -38.40 -19.76
CA GLU A 492 22.90 -38.12 -19.65
C GLU A 492 22.19 -39.20 -18.82
N PHE A 493 22.56 -40.46 -19.03
CA PHE A 493 22.04 -41.59 -18.25
C PHE A 493 22.53 -41.55 -16.79
N GLU A 494 23.80 -41.23 -16.55
CA GLU A 494 24.33 -41.02 -15.20
C GLU A 494 23.56 -39.92 -14.45
N GLU A 495 23.31 -38.78 -15.08
CA GLU A 495 22.51 -37.69 -14.49
C GLU A 495 21.03 -38.09 -14.30
N LYS A 496 20.45 -38.92 -15.19
CA LYS A 496 19.11 -39.52 -14.99
C LYS A 496 19.11 -40.39 -13.74
N THR A 497 20.08 -41.29 -13.57
CA THR A 497 20.20 -42.18 -12.40
C THR A 497 20.42 -41.38 -11.11
N LYS A 498 21.32 -40.39 -11.10
CA LYS A 498 21.51 -39.50 -9.93
C LYS A 498 20.21 -38.82 -9.53
N ARG A 499 19.47 -38.27 -10.50
CA ARG A 499 18.19 -37.60 -10.24
C ARG A 499 17.16 -38.55 -9.63
N VAL A 500 17.05 -39.78 -10.15
CA VAL A 500 16.13 -40.80 -9.61
C VAL A 500 16.47 -41.13 -8.15
N VAL A 501 17.75 -41.37 -7.85
CA VAL A 501 18.19 -41.71 -6.48
C VAL A 501 17.99 -40.53 -5.51
N ILE A 502 18.35 -39.31 -5.91
CA ILE A 502 18.16 -38.10 -5.09
C ILE A 502 16.67 -37.88 -4.81
N GLN A 503 15.82 -37.97 -5.83
CA GLN A 503 14.37 -37.80 -5.68
C GLN A 503 13.76 -38.88 -4.82
N ALA A 504 14.16 -40.15 -5.00
CA ALA A 504 13.75 -41.26 -4.16
C ALA A 504 14.08 -40.98 -2.68
N PHE A 505 15.29 -40.49 -2.40
CA PHE A 505 15.72 -40.14 -1.06
C PHE A 505 14.92 -38.98 -0.47
N VAL A 506 14.78 -37.86 -1.19
CA VAL A 506 14.04 -36.67 -0.72
C VAL A 506 12.57 -37.00 -0.44
N LEU A 507 11.94 -37.78 -1.32
CA LEU A 507 10.56 -38.21 -1.15
C LEU A 507 10.42 -39.12 0.07
N THR A 508 11.21 -40.19 0.16
CA THR A 508 11.17 -41.12 1.30
C THR A 508 11.44 -40.39 2.61
N MET A 509 12.47 -39.55 2.67
CA MET A 509 12.82 -38.80 3.88
C MET A 509 11.73 -37.81 4.30
N GLY A 510 11.03 -37.20 3.34
CA GLY A 510 9.88 -36.35 3.60
C GLY A 510 8.69 -37.05 4.29
N ARG A 511 8.59 -38.39 4.18
CA ARG A 511 7.55 -39.21 4.82
C ARG A 511 7.91 -39.62 6.24
N LEU A 512 9.20 -39.65 6.57
CA LEU A 512 9.71 -40.15 7.85
C LEU A 512 9.57 -39.14 9.00
N PHE A 513 9.20 -37.89 8.73
CA PHE A 513 8.92 -36.91 9.79
C PHE A 513 7.70 -37.34 10.61
N ASN A 514 7.80 -37.26 11.94
CA ASN A 514 6.74 -37.69 12.85
C ASN A 514 5.86 -36.50 13.32
N PRO A 515 4.67 -36.30 12.74
CA PRO A 515 3.75 -35.24 13.14
C PRO A 515 2.91 -35.55 14.40
N ASP A 516 3.02 -36.75 14.98
CA ASP A 516 2.24 -37.15 16.17
C ASP A 516 2.90 -36.67 17.48
N ILE A 517 4.16 -36.26 17.41
CA ILE A 517 4.90 -35.65 18.52
C ILE A 517 4.51 -34.17 18.62
N PRO A 518 4.44 -33.59 19.84
CA PRO A 518 4.23 -32.15 19.99
C PRO A 518 5.28 -31.34 19.19
N PRO A 519 4.88 -30.26 18.50
CA PRO A 519 5.78 -29.51 17.64
C PRO A 519 6.90 -28.83 18.41
N ALA A 520 8.10 -28.82 17.83
CA ALA A 520 9.21 -28.01 18.28
C ALA A 520 8.98 -26.53 17.89
N THR A 521 9.38 -25.60 18.76
CA THR A 521 9.27 -24.16 18.48
C THR A 521 10.60 -23.59 18.02
N VAL A 522 10.60 -22.93 16.86
CA VAL A 522 11.80 -22.35 16.23
C VAL A 522 11.60 -20.84 16.01
N SER A 523 12.66 -20.06 16.19
CA SER A 523 12.64 -18.62 15.89
C SER A 523 12.54 -18.38 14.38
N ALA A 524 11.57 -17.58 13.97
CA ALA A 524 11.33 -17.20 12.59
C ALA A 524 11.47 -15.68 12.43
N VAL A 525 11.95 -15.24 11.27
CA VAL A 525 11.97 -13.83 10.87
C VAL A 525 10.96 -13.65 9.76
N ARG A 526 9.97 -12.79 9.98
CA ARG A 526 8.94 -12.42 9.02
C ARG A 526 9.33 -11.13 8.31
N PHE A 527 9.39 -11.19 7.00
CA PHE A 527 9.50 -10.05 6.10
C PHE A 527 8.11 -9.77 5.54
N ALA A 528 7.50 -8.66 5.91
CA ALA A 528 6.19 -8.27 5.41
C ALA A 528 6.24 -6.87 4.79
N HIS A 529 5.64 -6.71 3.61
CA HIS A 529 5.46 -5.40 3.01
C HIS A 529 4.36 -4.64 3.77
N SER A 530 4.68 -3.47 4.30
CA SER A 530 3.77 -2.64 5.08
C SER A 530 3.77 -1.19 4.57
N VAL A 531 2.75 -0.43 4.93
CA VAL A 531 2.67 1.00 4.59
C VAL A 531 3.04 1.83 5.82
N THR A 532 3.90 2.82 5.65
CA THR A 532 4.31 3.74 6.71
C THR A 532 4.09 5.20 6.36
N ILE A 533 3.85 6.03 7.37
CA ILE A 533 3.85 7.49 7.22
C ILE A 533 5.28 8.00 7.32
N ALA A 534 5.80 8.62 6.27
CA ALA A 534 7.17 9.11 6.18
C ALA A 534 7.23 10.63 5.93
N VAL A 535 8.30 11.27 6.40
CA VAL A 535 8.58 12.69 6.13
C VAL A 535 9.25 12.86 4.76
N VAL A 536 8.64 13.67 3.89
CA VAL A 536 9.20 14.02 2.59
C VAL A 536 10.40 14.95 2.77
N SER A 537 11.59 14.47 2.41
CA SER A 537 12.85 15.19 2.65
C SER A 537 12.93 16.55 1.94
N PHE A 538 12.41 16.67 0.73
CA PHE A 538 12.39 17.93 -0.02
C PHE A 538 11.53 19.01 0.68
N ALA A 539 10.31 18.65 1.09
CA ALA A 539 9.39 19.56 1.75
C ALA A 539 9.91 20.02 3.12
N ALA A 540 10.50 19.10 3.89
CA ALA A 540 11.11 19.37 5.18
C ALA A 540 12.30 20.33 5.07
N THR A 541 13.28 20.04 4.20
CA THR A 541 14.49 20.86 4.05
C THR A 541 14.20 22.29 3.58
N LEU A 542 13.26 22.47 2.64
CA LEU A 542 12.86 23.81 2.21
C LEU A 542 12.08 24.56 3.30
N SER A 543 11.24 23.86 4.07
CA SER A 543 10.56 24.44 5.23
C SER A 543 11.54 24.87 6.32
N GLU A 544 12.55 24.05 6.61
CA GLU A 544 13.63 24.35 7.55
C GLU A 544 14.41 25.59 7.12
N ALA A 545 14.74 25.72 5.82
CA ALA A 545 15.42 26.91 5.29
C ALA A 545 14.58 28.19 5.46
N ILE A 546 13.27 28.12 5.21
CA ILE A 546 12.34 29.24 5.43
C ILE A 546 12.27 29.58 6.92
N LEU A 547 12.12 28.60 7.81
CA LEU A 547 12.04 28.82 9.26
C LEU A 547 13.36 29.38 9.82
N PHE A 548 14.51 28.93 9.31
CA PHE A 548 15.81 29.47 9.68
C PHE A 548 15.90 30.95 9.31
N LEU A 549 15.56 31.30 8.06
CA LEU A 549 15.54 32.69 7.61
C LEU A 549 14.57 33.55 8.44
N CYS A 550 13.37 33.03 8.74
CA CYS A 550 12.40 33.70 9.60
C CYS A 550 12.96 33.98 11.00
N THR A 551 13.65 33.00 11.59
CA THR A 551 14.27 33.10 12.92
C THR A 551 15.37 34.18 12.92
N VAL A 552 16.25 34.18 11.92
CA VAL A 552 17.29 35.19 11.74
C VAL A 552 16.69 36.59 11.61
N VAL A 553 15.64 36.76 10.80
CA VAL A 553 14.98 38.06 10.65
C VAL A 553 14.27 38.49 11.93
N ALA A 554 13.60 37.60 12.66
CA ALA A 554 12.98 37.92 13.95
C ALA A 554 14.01 38.40 14.99
N LEU A 555 15.17 37.76 15.06
CA LEU A 555 16.29 38.17 15.91
C LEU A 555 16.89 39.51 15.46
N ALA A 556 17.02 39.74 14.15
CA ALA A 556 17.46 41.01 13.60
C ALA A 556 16.48 42.14 13.96
N LEU A 557 15.16 41.92 13.84
CA LEU A 557 14.14 42.89 14.25
C LEU A 557 14.23 43.19 15.74
N LEU A 558 14.42 42.17 16.59
CA LEU A 558 14.61 42.34 18.03
C LEU A 558 15.79 43.26 18.32
N TYR A 559 16.92 43.08 17.63
CA TYR A 559 18.11 43.92 17.76
C TYR A 559 17.89 45.35 17.25
N PHE A 560 17.37 45.50 16.03
CA PHE A 560 17.21 46.81 15.39
C PHE A 560 16.17 47.68 16.09
N TYR A 561 15.01 47.13 16.47
CA TYR A 561 13.95 47.93 17.09
C TYR A 561 14.27 48.35 18.51
N GLN A 562 15.16 47.66 19.23
CA GLN A 562 15.64 48.16 20.52
C GLN A 562 16.40 49.49 20.36
N ARG A 563 17.19 49.64 19.30
CA ARG A 563 18.07 50.80 19.06
C ARG A 563 17.42 51.92 18.22
N ARG A 564 16.33 51.63 17.51
CA ARG A 564 15.69 52.60 16.60
C ARG A 564 15.01 53.75 17.38
N PRO A 565 15.23 55.03 16.99
CA PRO A 565 14.52 56.15 17.59
C PRO A 565 13.01 56.05 17.30
N ASN A 566 12.18 56.43 18.28
CA ASN A 566 10.73 56.33 18.18
C ASN A 566 10.07 57.63 18.62
N ILE A 567 9.29 58.22 17.73
CA ILE A 567 8.51 59.43 18.00
C ILE A 567 7.09 59.11 18.47
N LEU A 568 6.53 57.95 18.15
CA LEU A 568 5.10 57.68 18.35
C LEU A 568 4.74 57.63 19.84
N GLN A 569 3.63 58.26 20.25
CA GLN A 569 3.09 58.20 21.62
C GLN A 569 1.78 57.39 21.72
N SER A 570 1.07 57.24 20.61
CA SER A 570 -0.14 56.41 20.48
C SER A 570 -0.22 55.84 19.05
N ASP A 571 -1.12 54.87 18.82
CA ASP A 571 -1.32 54.26 17.51
C ASP A 571 -1.77 55.33 16.47
N PRO A 572 -1.01 55.57 15.38
CA PRO A 572 -1.37 56.56 14.35
C PRO A 572 -2.54 56.13 13.45
N GLY A 573 -3.15 54.97 13.68
CA GLY A 573 -4.18 54.39 12.80
C GLY A 573 -5.48 55.19 12.67
N SER A 574 -5.82 56.05 13.64
CA SER A 574 -7.04 56.87 13.61
C SER A 574 -6.80 58.27 13.04
N ILE A 575 -7.81 58.85 12.39
CA ILE A 575 -7.72 60.22 11.86
C ILE A 575 -7.44 61.21 12.99
N GLY A 576 -8.05 61.03 14.16
CA GLY A 576 -7.80 61.87 15.34
C GLY A 576 -6.37 61.76 15.87
N ALA A 577 -5.71 60.61 15.76
CA ALA A 577 -4.28 60.51 16.07
C ALA A 577 -3.43 61.30 15.07
N MET A 578 -3.75 61.21 13.78
CA MET A 578 -3.09 62.02 12.75
C MET A 578 -3.31 63.53 12.99
N CYS A 579 -4.51 63.96 13.39
CA CYS A 579 -4.78 65.36 13.77
C CYS A 579 -3.87 65.82 14.92
N SER A 580 -3.77 65.04 16.00
CA SER A 580 -2.89 65.36 17.14
C SER A 580 -1.40 65.41 16.75
N MET A 581 -0.99 64.59 15.78
CA MET A 581 0.37 64.66 15.23
C MET A 581 0.57 65.94 14.43
N VAL A 582 -0.40 66.34 13.59
CA VAL A 582 -0.31 67.58 12.80
C VAL A 582 -0.23 68.82 13.68
N THR A 583 -0.97 68.89 14.79
CA THR A 583 -0.96 70.07 15.68
C THR A 583 0.31 70.20 16.51
N ASP A 584 0.85 69.09 17.00
CA ASP A 584 1.87 69.10 18.04
C ASP A 584 3.28 68.79 17.49
N LEU A 585 3.41 67.96 16.43
CA LEU A 585 4.70 67.63 15.80
C LEU A 585 5.08 68.57 14.65
N PHE A 586 4.13 69.03 13.84
CA PHE A 586 4.43 69.91 12.69
C PHE A 586 4.30 71.38 13.09
N SER A 587 5.14 72.25 12.52
CA SER A 587 5.03 73.70 12.76
C SER A 587 3.73 74.28 12.15
N PRO A 588 3.07 75.26 12.79
CA PRO A 588 1.94 75.99 12.22
C PRO A 588 2.26 76.69 10.88
N SER A 589 3.53 77.04 10.64
CA SER A 589 4.04 77.65 9.40
C SER A 589 4.28 76.65 8.25
N ASN A 590 3.90 75.38 8.41
CA ASN A 590 4.24 74.32 7.46
C ASN A 590 3.60 74.55 6.08
N ILE A 591 4.39 74.42 5.01
CA ILE A 591 3.97 74.55 3.61
C ILE A 591 2.79 73.62 3.26
N LEU A 592 2.75 72.42 3.84
CA LEU A 592 1.63 71.47 3.66
C LEU A 592 0.30 71.93 4.26
N GLY A 593 0.36 72.87 5.21
CA GLY A 593 -0.78 73.57 5.79
C GLY A 593 -0.94 74.99 5.28
N ASN A 594 -0.09 75.47 4.36
CA ASN A 594 -0.19 76.85 3.89
C ASN A 594 -1.52 77.08 3.14
N ALA A 595 -2.33 77.98 3.70
CA ALA A 595 -3.62 78.39 3.17
C ALA A 595 -3.54 79.14 1.83
N GLN A 596 -2.38 79.32 1.21
CA GLN A 596 -2.29 79.87 -0.16
C GLN A 596 -2.04 78.81 -1.23
N SER A 597 -1.86 77.54 -0.84
CA SER A 597 -1.50 76.45 -1.75
C SER A 597 -2.69 75.51 -2.06
N ASP A 598 -2.93 75.22 -3.34
CA ASP A 598 -4.02 74.33 -3.79
C ASP A 598 -3.72 72.82 -3.60
N PHE A 599 -2.92 72.46 -2.58
CA PHE A 599 -2.51 71.08 -2.31
C PHE A 599 -3.67 70.13 -1.98
N HIS A 600 -4.84 70.65 -1.61
CA HIS A 600 -6.03 69.86 -1.28
C HIS A 600 -6.67 69.16 -2.50
N GLN A 601 -6.44 69.65 -3.73
CA GLN A 601 -6.99 69.10 -4.99
C GLN A 601 -5.99 68.26 -5.79
N LEU A 602 -4.70 68.32 -5.47
CA LEU A 602 -3.65 67.63 -6.21
C LEU A 602 -3.61 66.12 -5.93
N SER A 603 -3.30 65.34 -6.99
CA SER A 603 -3.03 63.90 -6.88
C SER A 603 -1.78 63.61 -6.04
N THR A 604 -1.68 62.39 -5.50
CA THR A 604 -0.51 61.96 -4.72
C THR A 604 0.77 62.01 -5.57
N ARG A 605 0.70 61.68 -6.87
CA ARG A 605 1.86 61.77 -7.78
C ARG A 605 2.30 63.21 -8.01
N GLN A 606 1.36 64.12 -8.26
CA GLN A 606 1.68 65.55 -8.45
C GLN A 606 2.24 66.17 -7.17
N LEU A 607 1.66 65.86 -6.01
CA LEU A 607 2.11 66.35 -4.72
C LEU A 607 3.52 65.85 -4.39
N ARG A 608 3.81 64.56 -4.67
CA ARG A 608 5.15 63.99 -4.51
C ARG A 608 6.18 64.62 -5.44
N MET A 609 5.83 64.91 -6.71
CA MET A 609 6.73 65.57 -7.65
C MET A 609 7.06 67.00 -7.19
N ARG A 610 6.07 67.73 -6.65
CA ARG A 610 6.26 69.09 -6.14
C ARG A 610 7.12 69.14 -4.88
N LEU A 611 7.01 68.12 -4.03
CA LEU A 611 7.78 68.00 -2.79
C LEU A 611 9.12 67.26 -2.98
N ARG A 612 9.56 67.02 -4.22
CA ARG A 612 10.80 66.27 -4.50
C ARG A 612 12.06 66.96 -3.98
N ASN A 613 12.08 68.29 -4.01
CA ASN A 613 13.23 69.12 -3.58
C ASN A 613 13.08 69.64 -2.14
N PHE A 614 12.19 69.03 -1.34
CA PHE A 614 12.00 69.40 0.06
C PHE A 614 12.52 68.30 0.99
N ARG A 615 13.11 68.72 2.11
CA ARG A 615 13.54 67.85 3.21
C ARG A 615 12.84 68.24 4.50
N LEU A 616 12.67 67.26 5.37
CA LEU A 616 12.07 67.38 6.69
C LEU A 616 13.20 67.37 7.71
N TYR A 617 13.33 68.45 8.48
CA TYR A 617 14.31 68.55 9.57
C TYR A 617 13.61 68.78 10.90
N TRP A 618 14.28 68.37 11.97
CA TRP A 618 13.86 68.71 13.32
C TRP A 618 14.43 70.07 13.68
N GLN A 619 13.55 71.03 13.93
CA GLN A 619 13.93 72.36 14.38
C GLN A 619 13.49 72.57 15.82
N GLU A 620 14.38 73.15 16.62
CA GLU A 620 14.07 73.54 17.99
C GLU A 620 13.42 74.92 17.98
N GLY A 621 12.21 75.01 18.53
CA GLY A 621 11.46 76.25 18.63
C GLY A 621 10.89 76.47 20.03
N PRO A 622 10.29 77.65 20.29
CA PRO A 622 9.72 77.99 21.61
C PRO A 622 8.57 77.08 22.05
N MET A 623 7.97 76.35 21.10
CA MET A 623 6.90 75.38 21.33
C MET A 623 7.41 73.92 21.40
N GLY A 624 8.71 73.72 21.58
CA GLY A 624 9.37 72.41 21.58
C GLY A 624 9.93 71.99 20.22
N ARG A 625 10.47 70.77 20.17
CA ARG A 625 11.09 70.19 18.97
C ARG A 625 10.00 69.81 17.95
N ARG A 626 9.98 70.48 16.78
CA ARG A 626 8.98 70.28 15.73
C ARG A 626 9.64 69.92 14.39
N VAL A 627 8.87 69.28 13.51
CA VAL A 627 9.28 68.93 12.15
C VAL A 627 8.87 70.04 11.19
N GLU A 628 9.85 70.57 10.45
CA GLU A 628 9.64 71.61 9.44
C GLU A 628 10.06 71.12 8.05
N LEU A 629 9.32 71.54 7.03
CA LEU A 629 9.68 71.30 5.62
C LEU A 629 10.55 72.46 5.13
N VAL A 630 11.79 72.14 4.75
CA VAL A 630 12.77 73.10 4.24
C VAL A 630 13.11 72.73 2.79
N SER A 631 13.22 73.73 1.91
CA SER A 631 13.70 73.53 0.53
C SER A 631 15.21 73.26 0.53
N VAL A 632 15.66 72.40 -0.38
CA VAL A 632 17.09 72.02 -0.47
C VAL A 632 17.97 73.19 -0.97
N ASP A 633 17.40 74.17 -1.67
CA ASP A 633 18.16 75.21 -2.37
C ASP A 633 18.38 76.52 -1.57
N GLY A 634 17.95 76.61 -0.30
CA GLY A 634 18.34 77.69 0.64
C GLY A 634 17.90 79.13 0.31
N GLU A 635 17.44 79.43 -0.91
CA GLU A 635 17.00 80.76 -1.34
C GLU A 635 15.47 80.88 -1.32
N ASN A 636 14.98 81.96 -0.73
CA ASN A 636 13.57 82.40 -0.65
C ASN A 636 13.00 82.86 -2.01
N HIS A 637 13.46 82.30 -3.12
CA HIS A 637 12.85 82.56 -4.42
C HIS A 637 11.72 81.56 -4.69
N ASP A 638 10.54 82.13 -4.92
CA ASP A 638 9.44 81.55 -5.71
C ASP A 638 8.34 80.77 -4.96
N SER A 639 7.64 81.48 -4.08
CA SER A 639 6.16 81.40 -4.00
C SER A 639 5.49 81.66 -5.38
N ALA A 640 6.21 82.26 -6.33
CA ALA A 640 5.78 82.57 -7.69
C ALA A 640 5.71 81.36 -8.66
N ARG A 641 6.60 80.36 -8.57
CA ARG A 641 6.57 79.17 -9.46
C ARG A 641 5.48 78.15 -9.10
N LEU A 642 4.76 78.36 -8.00
CA LEU A 642 3.72 77.45 -7.48
C LEU A 642 2.31 77.74 -8.01
N ARG A 643 2.14 78.79 -8.82
CA ARG A 643 0.83 79.33 -9.21
C ARG A 643 0.26 78.82 -10.55
N ASP A 644 1.01 78.01 -11.29
CA ASP A 644 0.50 77.45 -12.55
C ASP A 644 -0.65 76.47 -12.30
N ARG A 645 -1.84 76.82 -12.80
CA ARG A 645 -3.06 75.98 -12.78
C ARG A 645 -2.87 74.75 -13.66
N ILE A 646 -2.32 73.68 -13.10
CA ILE A 646 -2.22 72.38 -13.79
C ILE A 646 -3.57 71.66 -13.71
N ARG A 647 -3.97 71.04 -14.83
CA ARG A 647 -5.15 70.18 -14.94
C ARG A 647 -5.13 69.11 -13.83
N THR A 648 -6.13 69.12 -12.96
CA THR A 648 -6.27 68.18 -11.85
C THR A 648 -6.44 66.76 -12.39
N ARG A 649 -5.56 65.83 -12.00
CA ARG A 649 -5.71 64.41 -12.33
C ARG A 649 -6.15 63.67 -11.07
N VAL A 650 -7.15 62.81 -11.16
CA VAL A 650 -7.59 61.96 -10.04
C VAL A 650 -6.58 60.83 -9.84
N ASP A 651 -6.27 60.49 -8.58
CA ASP A 651 -5.40 59.34 -8.30
C ASP A 651 -6.00 58.04 -8.87
N PRO A 652 -5.15 57.11 -9.37
CA PRO A 652 -5.62 55.81 -9.80
C PRO A 652 -6.30 55.10 -8.63
N ARG A 653 -7.51 54.59 -8.87
CA ARG A 653 -8.24 53.77 -7.91
C ARG A 653 -7.44 52.49 -7.59
N PRO A 654 -7.67 51.83 -6.44
CA PRO A 654 -7.05 50.54 -6.13
C PRO A 654 -7.35 49.54 -7.25
N HIS A 655 -6.46 48.58 -7.46
CA HIS A 655 -6.55 47.61 -8.56
C HIS A 655 -7.95 46.94 -8.63
N PHE A 656 -8.52 46.54 -7.49
CA PHE A 656 -9.83 45.89 -7.38
C PHE A 656 -11.05 46.81 -7.66
N LEU A 657 -10.85 48.12 -7.85
CA LEU A 657 -11.90 49.08 -8.22
C LEU A 657 -11.72 49.62 -9.66
N VAL A 658 -10.71 49.15 -10.39
CA VAL A 658 -10.45 49.49 -11.79
C VAL A 658 -10.99 48.35 -12.66
N ILE A 659 -12.02 48.63 -13.47
CA ILE A 659 -12.76 47.63 -14.26
C ILE A 659 -11.86 46.67 -15.06
N PRO A 660 -10.90 47.14 -15.90
CA PRO A 660 -10.09 46.22 -16.69
C PRO A 660 -9.16 45.36 -15.84
N ILE A 661 -8.67 45.88 -14.71
CA ILE A 661 -7.77 45.14 -13.81
C ILE A 661 -8.56 44.12 -12.99
N PHE A 662 -9.74 44.51 -12.49
CA PHE A 662 -10.67 43.62 -11.78
C PHE A 662 -11.14 42.46 -12.66
N ILE A 663 -11.53 42.75 -13.90
CA ILE A 663 -11.94 41.71 -14.87
C ILE A 663 -10.75 40.78 -15.15
N LEU A 664 -9.55 41.32 -15.34
CA LEU A 664 -8.35 40.52 -15.56
C LEU A 664 -8.03 39.59 -14.38
N GLU A 665 -8.04 40.10 -13.14
CA GLU A 665 -7.79 39.29 -11.93
C GLU A 665 -8.87 38.23 -11.71
N PHE A 666 -10.13 38.57 -11.97
CA PHE A 666 -11.25 37.63 -11.90
C PHE A 666 -11.14 36.54 -12.97
N LEU A 667 -10.87 36.90 -14.22
CA LEU A 667 -10.66 35.94 -15.31
C LEU A 667 -9.44 35.06 -15.07
N LEU A 668 -8.36 35.60 -14.50
CA LEU A 668 -7.17 34.82 -14.14
C LEU A 668 -7.49 33.79 -13.06
N LEU A 669 -8.28 34.16 -12.04
CA LEU A 669 -8.71 33.25 -10.99
C LEU A 669 -9.64 32.15 -11.55
N VAL A 670 -10.60 32.50 -12.41
CA VAL A 670 -11.47 31.54 -13.11
C VAL A 670 -10.65 30.62 -14.02
N ALA A 671 -9.67 31.16 -14.75
CA ALA A 671 -8.79 30.37 -15.61
C ALA A 671 -7.95 29.37 -14.83
N VAL A 672 -7.38 29.75 -13.68
CA VAL A 672 -6.62 28.83 -12.82
C VAL A 672 -7.51 27.70 -12.29
N ILE A 673 -8.73 28.01 -11.85
CA ILE A 673 -9.68 26.98 -11.39
C ILE A 673 -10.10 26.06 -12.53
N ALA A 674 -10.39 26.63 -13.71
CA ALA A 674 -10.76 25.85 -14.89
C ALA A 674 -9.62 24.97 -15.37
N ILE A 675 -8.39 25.47 -15.39
CA ILE A 675 -7.19 24.68 -15.73
C ILE A 675 -7.02 23.55 -14.71
N MET A 676 -7.13 23.82 -13.40
CA MET A 676 -7.06 22.76 -12.39
C MET A 676 -8.16 21.73 -12.57
N ALA A 677 -9.42 22.14 -12.81
CA ALA A 677 -10.53 21.23 -13.04
C ALA A 677 -10.35 20.39 -14.32
N VAL A 678 -9.86 21.00 -15.40
CA VAL A 678 -9.55 20.32 -16.67
C VAL A 678 -8.38 19.36 -16.49
N VAL A 679 -7.31 19.75 -15.80
CA VAL A 679 -6.16 18.87 -15.52
C VAL A 679 -6.61 17.68 -14.70
N ILE A 680 -7.43 17.88 -13.67
CA ILE A 680 -7.98 16.79 -12.85
C ILE A 680 -8.90 15.88 -13.69
N ALA A 681 -9.78 16.44 -14.50
CA ALA A 681 -10.68 15.67 -15.36
C ALA A 681 -9.93 14.90 -16.46
N SER A 682 -8.91 15.50 -17.05
CA SER A 682 -8.07 14.89 -18.09
C SER A 682 -7.26 13.74 -17.49
N LEU A 683 -6.60 13.95 -16.35
CA LEU A 683 -5.80 12.94 -15.68
C LEU A 683 -6.65 11.80 -15.10
N ALA A 684 -7.89 12.10 -14.68
CA ALA A 684 -8.85 11.08 -14.26
C ALA A 684 -9.38 10.25 -15.44
N HIS A 685 -9.56 10.86 -16.62
CA HIS A 685 -10.05 10.15 -17.80
C HIS A 685 -9.00 9.23 -18.43
N GLU A 686 -7.73 9.64 -18.39
CA GLU A 686 -6.60 8.85 -18.91
C GLU A 686 -6.18 7.69 -18.00
N GLY A 687 -6.78 7.53 -16.82
CA GLY A 687 -6.38 6.53 -15.83
C GLY A 687 -4.98 6.77 -15.25
N ASN A 688 -4.36 7.93 -15.51
CA ASN A 688 -2.98 8.25 -15.14
C ASN A 688 -2.79 8.48 -13.62
N PHE A 689 -3.89 8.60 -12.87
CA PHE A 689 -3.90 8.56 -11.39
C PHE A 689 -4.02 7.16 -10.83
N GLN A 690 -4.19 6.17 -11.70
CA GLN A 690 -4.21 4.76 -11.37
C GLN A 690 -2.87 4.15 -11.83
N HIS A 691 -2.40 3.11 -11.16
CA HIS A 691 -1.17 2.40 -11.53
C HIS A 691 0.15 3.19 -11.37
N LEU A 692 0.26 4.05 -10.35
CA LEU A 692 1.49 4.81 -10.12
C LEU A 692 2.55 3.96 -9.43
N THR A 693 3.79 4.09 -9.89
CA THR A 693 4.96 3.63 -9.13
C THR A 693 5.11 4.47 -7.86
N GLN A 694 5.87 3.97 -6.87
CA GLN A 694 6.13 4.73 -5.64
C GLN A 694 6.75 6.11 -5.92
N SER A 695 7.68 6.21 -6.88
CA SER A 695 8.30 7.48 -7.25
C SER A 695 7.33 8.45 -7.92
N ASP A 696 6.48 7.95 -8.82
CA ASP A 696 5.51 8.79 -9.53
C ASP A 696 4.41 9.26 -8.58
N SER A 697 3.97 8.39 -7.68
CA SER A 697 3.03 8.71 -6.61
C SER A 697 3.55 9.85 -5.72
N SER A 698 4.78 9.76 -5.21
CA SER A 698 5.38 10.85 -4.42
C SER A 698 5.48 12.16 -5.21
N PHE A 699 5.88 12.09 -6.49
CA PHE A 699 5.97 13.28 -7.34
C PHE A 699 4.61 13.96 -7.56
N PHE A 700 3.59 13.18 -7.94
CA PHE A 700 2.24 13.70 -8.12
C PHE A 700 1.63 14.21 -6.81
N GLN A 701 1.90 13.55 -5.67
CA GLN A 701 1.45 14.06 -4.36
C GLN A 701 2.02 15.45 -4.10
N VAL A 702 3.32 15.63 -4.33
CA VAL A 702 3.98 16.92 -4.13
C VAL A 702 3.32 17.99 -5.00
N ILE A 703 3.10 17.73 -6.29
CA ILE A 703 2.49 18.71 -7.20
C ILE A 703 1.03 19.01 -6.82
N LEU A 704 0.22 17.96 -6.62
CA LEU A 704 -1.22 18.06 -6.41
C LEU A 704 -1.59 18.60 -5.03
N SER A 705 -0.72 18.50 -4.02
CA SER A 705 -0.94 19.11 -2.70
C SER A 705 -0.27 20.49 -2.58
N PHE A 706 0.85 20.73 -3.25
CA PHE A 706 1.55 22.02 -3.19
C PHE A 706 0.84 23.10 -4.02
N LEU A 707 0.53 22.83 -5.30
CA LEU A 707 0.03 23.85 -6.21
C LEU A 707 -1.32 24.45 -5.77
N PRO A 708 -2.34 23.65 -5.37
CA PRO A 708 -3.59 24.22 -4.87
C PRO A 708 -3.41 25.03 -3.58
N SER A 709 -2.50 24.62 -2.70
CA SER A 709 -2.20 25.34 -1.45
C SER A 709 -1.56 26.70 -1.72
N VAL A 710 -0.68 26.80 -2.71
CA VAL A 710 -0.09 28.08 -3.16
C VAL A 710 -1.17 28.99 -3.74
N VAL A 711 -2.07 28.45 -4.58
CA VAL A 711 -3.18 29.21 -5.17
C VAL A 711 -4.13 29.72 -4.07
N ALA A 712 -4.53 28.85 -3.13
CA ALA A 712 -5.35 29.23 -1.97
C ALA A 712 -4.69 30.33 -1.14
N SER A 713 -3.39 30.24 -0.90
CA SER A 713 -2.61 31.25 -0.18
C SER A 713 -2.58 32.60 -0.92
N ALA A 714 -2.50 32.57 -2.26
CA ALA A 714 -2.56 33.77 -3.10
C ALA A 714 -3.95 34.44 -3.06
N VAL A 715 -5.03 33.66 -3.14
CA VAL A 715 -6.42 34.14 -2.99
C VAL A 715 -6.60 34.78 -1.60
N GLY A 716 -6.14 34.11 -0.54
CA GLY A 716 -6.15 34.66 0.81
C GLY A 716 -5.34 35.96 0.94
N ALA A 717 -4.21 36.10 0.24
CA ALA A 717 -3.44 37.34 0.21
C ALA A 717 -4.18 38.49 -0.49
N LEU A 718 -4.87 38.21 -1.59
CA LEU A 718 -5.71 39.17 -2.31
C LEU A 718 -6.91 39.62 -1.44
N CYS A 719 -7.62 38.70 -0.78
CA CYS A 719 -8.70 39.03 0.16
C CYS A 719 -8.19 39.99 1.25
N ASN A 720 -7.05 39.67 1.86
CA ASN A 720 -6.47 40.52 2.90
C ASN A 720 -6.09 41.92 2.40
N SER A 721 -5.65 42.04 1.14
CA SER A 721 -5.40 43.33 0.49
C SER A 721 -6.69 44.14 0.32
N ILE A 722 -7.78 43.51 -0.12
CA ILE A 722 -9.10 44.13 -0.24
C ILE A 722 -9.58 44.61 1.13
N GLN A 723 -9.53 43.75 2.15
CA GLN A 723 -9.92 44.08 3.52
C GLN A 723 -9.16 45.31 4.05
N ARG A 724 -7.84 45.37 3.85
CA ARG A 724 -7.02 46.52 4.26
C ARG A 724 -7.43 47.82 3.56
N ASN A 725 -7.65 47.77 2.24
CA ASN A 725 -8.07 48.95 1.48
C ASN A 725 -9.49 49.43 1.84
N ILE A 726 -10.42 48.53 2.17
CA ILE A 726 -11.77 48.91 2.62
C ILE A 726 -11.71 49.48 4.05
N SER A 727 -10.93 48.86 4.93
CA SER A 727 -10.79 49.27 6.33
C SER A 727 -10.29 50.71 6.50
N ILE A 728 -9.39 51.17 5.62
CA ILE A 728 -8.92 52.57 5.65
C ILE A 728 -9.94 53.55 5.06
N LEU A 729 -10.76 53.12 4.09
CA LEU A 729 -11.75 53.97 3.44
C LEU A 729 -13.00 54.19 4.27
N GLU A 730 -13.35 53.24 5.14
CA GLU A 730 -14.58 53.27 5.92
C GLU A 730 -14.82 54.57 6.72
N PRO A 731 -13.87 55.09 7.54
CA PRO A 731 -14.11 56.33 8.29
C PRO A 731 -14.29 57.55 7.37
N TRP A 732 -13.66 57.54 6.19
CA TRP A 732 -13.80 58.62 5.20
C TRP A 732 -15.14 58.59 4.48
N VAL A 733 -15.69 57.40 4.23
CA VAL A 733 -17.05 57.25 3.66
C VAL A 733 -18.10 57.76 4.65
N HIS A 734 -17.93 57.51 5.95
CA HIS A 734 -18.79 58.10 6.98
C HIS A 734 -18.69 59.62 7.01
N LEU A 735 -17.48 60.19 6.92
CA LEU A 735 -17.30 61.65 6.84
C LEU A 735 -17.92 62.26 5.56
N GLN A 736 -17.90 61.56 4.43
CA GLN A 736 -18.53 62.06 3.19
C GLN A 736 -20.07 62.06 3.22
N ARG A 737 -20.69 61.23 4.07
CA ARG A 737 -22.15 61.24 4.25
C ARG A 737 -22.63 62.46 5.05
N GLY A 738 -21.73 63.15 5.77
CA GLY A 738 -22.07 64.27 6.65
C GLY A 738 -22.52 63.81 8.04
N GLN A 739 -22.59 64.76 8.98
CA GLN A 739 -23.08 64.58 10.35
C GLN A 739 -22.46 63.38 11.12
N ALA A 740 -21.18 63.07 10.88
CA ALA A 740 -20.54 61.90 11.48
C ALA A 740 -20.09 62.17 12.93
N LYS A 741 -20.43 61.25 13.85
CA LYS A 741 -19.94 61.26 15.23
C LYS A 741 -18.44 60.93 15.30
N ALA A 742 -17.70 61.54 16.23
CA ALA A 742 -16.25 61.29 16.41
C ALA A 742 -15.89 59.80 16.60
N ARG A 743 -16.77 59.02 17.24
CA ARG A 743 -16.60 57.57 17.44
C ARG A 743 -16.72 56.76 16.14
N ALA A 744 -17.61 57.18 15.25
CA ALA A 744 -17.87 56.50 13.98
C ALA A 744 -16.98 56.97 12.82
N SER A 745 -16.17 58.03 13.04
CA SER A 745 -15.25 58.58 12.04
C SER A 745 -13.82 58.77 12.57
N LEU A 746 -13.59 59.80 13.38
CA LEU A 746 -12.26 60.28 13.74
C LEU A 746 -11.45 59.32 14.62
N SER A 747 -12.10 58.64 15.55
CA SER A 747 -11.46 57.69 16.47
C SER A 747 -11.58 56.23 16.03
N MET A 748 -12.18 55.98 14.86
CA MET A 748 -12.35 54.64 14.31
C MET A 748 -11.00 54.06 13.84
N ASN A 749 -10.73 52.81 14.19
CA ASN A 749 -9.45 52.16 13.91
C ASN A 749 -9.64 50.68 13.55
N TYR A 750 -10.04 50.42 12.30
CA TYR A 750 -10.08 49.06 11.72
C TYR A 750 -8.83 48.76 10.90
N ALA A 751 -8.21 49.78 10.31
CA ALA A 751 -7.08 49.61 9.40
C ALA A 751 -5.85 48.97 10.06
N SER A 752 -5.74 48.99 11.40
CA SER A 752 -4.61 48.48 12.19
C SER A 752 -4.75 47.04 12.68
N GLN A 753 -5.86 46.34 12.36
CA GLN A 753 -6.23 45.08 12.99
C GLN A 753 -6.31 43.92 12.00
N THR A 754 -6.13 42.70 12.51
CA THR A 754 -6.31 41.47 11.74
C THR A 754 -7.75 41.25 11.33
N PRO A 755 -8.01 40.48 10.25
CA PRO A 755 -9.36 40.06 9.87
C PRO A 755 -10.16 39.45 11.03
N TRP A 756 -9.53 38.59 11.85
CA TRP A 756 -10.15 37.98 13.04
C TRP A 756 -10.73 39.01 14.01
N LEU A 757 -9.91 39.96 14.45
CA LEU A 757 -10.33 41.05 15.35
C LEU A 757 -11.35 42.00 14.69
N VAL A 758 -11.22 42.28 13.40
CA VAL A 758 -12.16 43.14 12.66
C VAL A 758 -13.52 42.47 12.53
N LEU A 759 -13.58 41.15 12.30
CA LEU A 759 -14.83 40.39 12.24
C LEU A 759 -15.60 40.51 13.55
N LEU A 760 -14.94 40.25 14.69
CA LEU A 760 -15.58 40.35 16.01
C LEU A 760 -16.09 41.77 16.31
N LYS A 761 -15.33 42.81 15.93
CA LYS A 761 -15.76 44.20 16.15
C LYS A 761 -16.89 44.63 15.22
N THR A 762 -16.87 44.21 13.96
CA THR A 762 -17.87 44.60 12.97
C THR A 762 -19.22 43.93 13.21
N ILE A 763 -19.23 42.70 13.73
CA ILE A 763 -20.45 42.04 14.21
C ILE A 763 -21.08 42.87 15.34
N ARG A 764 -20.27 43.36 16.28
CA ARG A 764 -20.76 44.20 17.38
C ARG A 764 -21.22 45.58 16.93
N ASP A 765 -20.46 46.23 16.06
CA ASP A 765 -20.67 47.61 15.64
C ASP A 765 -21.58 47.70 14.38
N ARG A 766 -22.16 46.56 13.91
CA ARG A 766 -23.10 46.39 12.79
C ARG A 766 -22.63 46.89 11.40
N HIS A 767 -21.34 46.78 11.11
CA HIS A 767 -20.78 47.13 9.79
C HIS A 767 -20.79 45.91 8.85
N LEU A 768 -21.95 45.60 8.25
CA LEU A 768 -22.19 44.36 7.49
C LEU A 768 -21.17 44.07 6.37
N LEU A 769 -20.82 45.07 5.54
CA LEU A 769 -19.88 44.85 4.43
C LEU A 769 -18.48 44.50 4.91
N LEU A 770 -17.97 45.25 5.91
CA LEU A 770 -16.63 44.99 6.46
C LEU A 770 -16.60 43.66 7.21
N GLY A 771 -17.71 43.30 7.86
CA GLY A 771 -17.93 41.97 8.45
C GLY A 771 -17.85 40.86 7.41
N LEU A 772 -18.58 40.98 6.30
CA LEU A 772 -18.59 39.99 5.22
C LEU A 772 -17.19 39.77 4.61
N VAL A 773 -16.44 40.85 4.32
CA VAL A 773 -15.07 40.74 3.79
C VAL A 773 -14.12 40.15 4.82
N SER A 774 -14.26 40.51 6.10
CA SER A 774 -13.44 39.91 7.16
C SER A 774 -13.75 38.41 7.36
N LEU A 775 -15.01 38.00 7.20
CA LEU A 775 -15.42 36.61 7.23
C LEU A 775 -14.78 35.83 6.08
N ALA A 776 -14.87 36.35 4.85
CA ALA A 776 -14.22 35.75 3.69
C ALA A 776 -12.71 35.56 3.90
N CYS A 777 -12.01 36.55 4.47
CA CYS A 777 -10.57 36.42 4.72
C CYS A 777 -10.23 35.44 5.85
N VAL A 778 -11.12 35.24 6.82
CA VAL A 778 -10.99 34.19 7.84
C VAL A 778 -11.22 32.81 7.22
N VAL A 779 -12.28 32.65 6.43
CA VAL A 779 -12.61 31.39 5.75
C VAL A 779 -11.52 31.00 4.74
N ASN A 780 -10.86 31.96 4.11
CA ASN A 780 -9.69 31.73 3.24
C ASN A 780 -8.50 31.05 3.95
N THR A 781 -8.39 31.16 5.28
CA THR A 781 -7.39 30.38 6.02
C THR A 781 -7.74 28.90 6.01
N VAL A 782 -9.03 28.56 6.09
CA VAL A 782 -9.53 27.18 5.96
C VAL A 782 -9.34 26.66 4.54
N LEU A 783 -9.55 27.50 3.51
CA LEU A 783 -9.26 27.13 2.12
C LEU A 783 -7.81 26.65 1.94
N THR A 784 -6.86 27.31 2.62
CA THR A 784 -5.44 26.91 2.55
C THR A 784 -5.18 25.55 3.21
N VAL A 785 -5.88 25.23 4.32
CA VAL A 785 -5.80 23.91 4.97
C VAL A 785 -6.33 22.82 4.06
N VAL A 786 -7.52 23.06 3.50
CA VAL A 786 -8.26 22.05 2.75
C VAL A 786 -7.67 21.83 1.36
N ALA A 787 -7.11 22.87 0.73
CA ALA A 787 -6.46 22.77 -0.57
C ALA A 787 -5.27 21.79 -0.58
N GLY A 788 -4.55 21.66 0.54
CA GLY A 788 -3.43 20.72 0.66
C GLY A 788 -3.84 19.25 0.72
N GLY A 789 -5.06 18.96 1.19
CA GLY A 789 -5.63 17.62 1.30
C GLY A 789 -6.68 17.30 0.24
N LEU A 790 -6.64 17.98 -0.92
CA LEU A 790 -7.57 17.71 -2.03
C LEU A 790 -7.39 16.31 -2.61
N PHE A 791 -6.17 15.77 -2.57
CA PHE A 791 -5.81 14.44 -3.05
C PHE A 791 -5.13 13.65 -1.94
N THR A 792 -5.46 12.37 -1.84
CA THR A 792 -4.87 11.43 -0.90
C THR A 792 -4.38 10.20 -1.64
N GLN A 793 -3.22 9.68 -1.22
CA GLN A 793 -2.68 8.42 -1.72
C GLN A 793 -3.46 7.23 -1.15
N LYS A 794 -3.80 6.27 -2.00
CA LYS A 794 -4.31 4.95 -1.61
C LYS A 794 -3.47 3.87 -2.30
N LEU A 795 -3.06 2.84 -1.57
CA LEU A 795 -2.47 1.65 -2.19
C LEU A 795 -3.63 0.75 -2.62
N THR A 796 -3.71 0.41 -3.90
CA THR A 796 -4.76 -0.46 -4.43
C THR A 796 -4.17 -1.51 -5.35
N THR A 797 -4.78 -2.69 -5.36
CA THR A 797 -4.53 -3.71 -6.38
C THR A 797 -5.15 -3.23 -7.68
N SER A 798 -4.39 -3.33 -8.76
CA SER A 798 -4.81 -2.82 -10.05
C SER A 798 -4.59 -3.87 -11.13
N GLY A 799 -5.69 -4.28 -11.76
CA GLY A 799 -5.73 -5.37 -12.74
C GLY A 799 -5.53 -4.84 -14.15
N PHE A 800 -4.66 -5.49 -14.91
CA PHE A 800 -4.47 -5.25 -16.34
C PHE A 800 -4.83 -6.51 -17.12
N SER A 801 -5.55 -6.38 -18.24
CA SER A 801 -5.72 -7.51 -19.16
C SER A 801 -4.36 -7.98 -19.66
N THR A 802 -4.14 -9.30 -19.69
CA THR A 802 -2.85 -9.88 -20.07
C THR A 802 -3.02 -11.06 -21.01
N ASP A 803 -2.18 -11.08 -22.05
CA ASP A 803 -2.05 -12.24 -22.95
C ASP A 803 -1.02 -13.27 -22.42
N ALA A 804 -0.44 -13.01 -21.24
CA ALA A 804 0.61 -13.86 -20.69
C ALA A 804 0.11 -15.22 -20.21
N ILE A 805 -1.17 -15.32 -19.85
CA ILE A 805 -1.79 -16.54 -19.31
C ILE A 805 -2.47 -17.30 -20.45
N GLN A 806 -2.02 -18.53 -20.67
CA GLN A 806 -2.50 -19.39 -21.75
C GLN A 806 -3.11 -20.69 -21.19
N ALA A 807 -4.20 -21.14 -21.82
CA ALA A 807 -4.79 -22.45 -21.58
C ALA A 807 -4.11 -23.49 -22.48
N ASN A 808 -3.52 -24.52 -21.87
CA ASN A 808 -2.82 -25.59 -22.58
C ASN A 808 -3.66 -26.84 -22.77
N TYR A 809 -4.81 -26.94 -22.10
CA TYR A 809 -5.67 -28.12 -22.10
C TYR A 809 -7.04 -27.79 -22.68
N SER A 810 -7.66 -28.80 -23.29
CA SER A 810 -9.03 -28.71 -23.81
C SER A 810 -10.04 -28.63 -22.67
N ASN A 811 -11.00 -27.70 -22.77
CA ASN A 811 -12.09 -27.55 -21.79
C ASN A 811 -13.33 -28.38 -22.16
N SER A 812 -13.29 -29.18 -23.23
CA SER A 812 -14.44 -29.91 -23.75
C SER A 812 -14.26 -31.43 -23.80
N ILE A 813 -13.02 -31.92 -23.66
CA ILE A 813 -12.68 -33.33 -23.81
C ILE A 813 -12.00 -33.81 -22.53
N PHE A 814 -12.54 -34.89 -21.97
CA PHE A 814 -11.97 -35.61 -20.84
C PHE A 814 -11.64 -37.02 -21.31
N LYS A 815 -10.37 -37.41 -21.22
CA LYS A 815 -9.90 -38.72 -21.66
C LYS A 815 -10.37 -39.79 -20.67
N GLN A 816 -10.98 -40.84 -21.19
CA GLN A 816 -11.33 -42.01 -20.42
C GLN A 816 -10.09 -42.92 -20.32
N THR A 817 -9.79 -43.40 -19.12
CA THR A 817 -8.75 -44.40 -18.89
C THR A 817 -9.40 -45.68 -18.38
N ASP A 818 -8.85 -46.83 -18.81
CA ASP A 818 -9.33 -48.14 -18.37
C ASP A 818 -8.77 -48.55 -17.00
N PHE A 819 -7.71 -47.86 -16.56
CA PHE A 819 -7.08 -48.01 -15.25
C PHE A 819 -7.02 -46.66 -14.51
N ALA A 820 -6.99 -46.70 -13.18
CA ALA A 820 -6.65 -45.57 -12.32
C ALA A 820 -5.24 -45.80 -11.76
N ALA A 821 -4.49 -44.73 -11.56
CA ALA A 821 -3.16 -44.83 -11.00
C ALA A 821 -3.24 -45.10 -9.49
N ASP A 822 -2.30 -45.90 -8.98
CA ASP A 822 -2.20 -46.13 -7.55
C ASP A 822 -1.78 -44.84 -6.83
N PHE A 823 -2.58 -44.43 -5.85
CA PHE A 823 -2.33 -43.22 -5.07
C PHE A 823 -1.50 -43.55 -3.82
N THR A 824 -0.20 -43.30 -3.88
CA THR A 824 0.73 -43.56 -2.76
C THR A 824 1.19 -42.28 -2.07
N GLU A 825 0.71 -41.10 -2.50
CA GLU A 825 1.18 -39.77 -2.09
C GLU A 825 0.37 -39.12 -0.95
N TYR A 826 -0.22 -39.92 -0.06
CA TYR A 826 -1.04 -39.42 1.08
C TYR A 826 -0.27 -38.48 2.02
N ASP A 827 1.06 -38.55 2.07
CA ASP A 827 1.89 -37.63 2.86
C ASP A 827 1.75 -36.16 2.44
N LEU A 828 1.42 -35.90 1.17
CA LEU A 828 1.16 -34.53 0.69
C LEU A 828 -0.09 -33.95 1.36
N ILE A 829 -1.11 -34.78 1.52
CA ILE A 829 -2.38 -34.41 2.18
C ILE A 829 -2.13 -34.28 3.68
N GLN A 830 -1.45 -35.24 4.31
CA GLN A 830 -1.09 -35.19 5.71
C GLN A 830 -0.28 -33.92 6.06
N THR A 831 0.71 -33.59 5.23
CA THR A 831 1.52 -32.38 5.43
C THR A 831 0.70 -31.11 5.24
N SER A 832 -0.19 -31.03 4.24
CA SER A 832 -1.17 -29.94 4.06
C SER A 832 -2.06 -29.74 5.29
N ILE A 833 -2.54 -30.83 5.91
CA ILE A 833 -3.34 -30.79 7.15
C ILE A 833 -2.54 -30.22 8.32
N THR A 834 -1.28 -30.63 8.46
CA THR A 834 -0.42 -30.17 9.56
C THR A 834 0.08 -28.73 9.35
N SER A 835 0.33 -28.32 8.10
CA SER A 835 0.82 -26.97 7.75
C SER A 835 -0.30 -25.94 7.67
N GLY A 836 -1.54 -26.39 7.38
CA GLY A 836 -2.73 -25.56 7.18
C GLY A 836 -2.81 -24.92 5.79
N VAL A 837 -2.00 -25.38 4.82
CA VAL A 837 -1.92 -24.80 3.47
C VAL A 837 -1.81 -25.91 2.41
N PRO A 838 -2.62 -25.86 1.32
CA PRO A 838 -2.53 -26.83 0.22
C PRO A 838 -1.13 -26.80 -0.41
N MET A 839 -0.46 -27.95 -0.42
CA MET A 839 0.92 -28.07 -0.90
C MET A 839 1.04 -28.27 -2.41
N ILE A 840 -0.05 -28.29 -3.18
CA ILE A 840 0.02 -28.57 -4.62
C ILE A 840 -0.53 -27.36 -5.40
N PRO A 841 0.16 -26.90 -6.46
CA PRO A 841 -0.36 -25.83 -7.30
C PRO A 841 -1.62 -26.30 -8.02
N TRP A 842 -2.56 -25.38 -8.26
CA TRP A 842 -3.85 -25.62 -8.90
C TRP A 842 -4.81 -26.49 -8.08
N THR A 843 -4.60 -26.61 -6.76
CA THR A 843 -5.45 -27.41 -5.88
C THR A 843 -6.07 -26.54 -4.78
N SER A 844 -7.36 -26.68 -4.53
CA SER A 844 -8.04 -26.26 -3.30
C SER A 844 -8.56 -27.49 -2.55
N PRO A 845 -9.02 -27.33 -1.30
CA PRO A 845 -9.71 -28.40 -0.56
C PRO A 845 -10.76 -29.14 -1.41
N ASP A 846 -11.65 -28.39 -2.08
CA ASP A 846 -12.86 -28.95 -2.68
C ASP A 846 -12.71 -29.22 -4.18
N TYR A 847 -11.79 -28.53 -4.86
CA TYR A 847 -11.63 -28.59 -6.32
C TYR A 847 -10.16 -28.64 -6.74
N SER A 848 -9.89 -29.37 -7.82
CA SER A 848 -8.68 -29.26 -8.61
C SER A 848 -8.94 -28.40 -9.85
N PHE A 849 -8.06 -27.46 -10.14
CA PHE A 849 -8.17 -26.55 -11.27
C PHE A 849 -7.29 -27.01 -12.43
N VAL A 850 -7.79 -26.86 -13.66
CA VAL A 850 -7.00 -27.14 -14.86
C VAL A 850 -5.84 -26.14 -14.95
N PRO A 851 -4.56 -26.60 -15.01
CA PRO A 851 -3.40 -25.72 -14.97
C PRO A 851 -3.32 -24.74 -16.15
N LEU A 852 -3.01 -23.48 -15.85
CA LEU A 852 -2.75 -22.44 -16.86
C LEU A 852 -1.25 -22.16 -16.98
N LYS A 853 -0.77 -21.91 -18.21
CA LYS A 853 0.63 -21.59 -18.49
C LYS A 853 0.86 -20.08 -18.44
N ASN A 854 1.74 -19.65 -17.56
CA ASN A 854 2.21 -18.27 -17.51
C ASN A 854 3.49 -18.11 -18.35
N THR A 855 3.40 -17.36 -19.44
CA THR A 855 4.53 -17.10 -20.35
C THR A 855 5.49 -16.01 -19.86
N LYS A 856 5.05 -15.17 -18.91
CA LYS A 856 5.82 -14.05 -18.35
C LYS A 856 5.63 -13.97 -16.83
N PRO A 857 6.22 -14.92 -16.06
CA PRO A 857 6.08 -14.96 -14.61
C PRO A 857 6.74 -13.74 -13.95
N ASN A 858 6.02 -13.13 -13.01
CA ASN A 858 6.48 -12.01 -12.20
C ASN A 858 6.18 -12.28 -10.73
N VAL A 859 7.20 -12.18 -9.89
CA VAL A 859 7.15 -12.49 -8.45
C VAL A 859 6.24 -11.55 -7.67
N THR A 860 6.04 -10.31 -8.14
CA THR A 860 5.26 -9.29 -7.43
C THR A 860 3.82 -9.16 -7.92
N ALA A 861 3.38 -10.03 -8.83
CA ALA A 861 2.08 -9.94 -9.47
C ALA A 861 1.25 -11.18 -9.14
N SER A 862 -0.04 -10.98 -8.85
CA SER A 862 -1.02 -12.06 -8.85
C SER A 862 -1.76 -12.07 -10.17
N TYR A 863 -2.25 -13.24 -10.56
CA TYR A 863 -2.93 -13.44 -11.83
C TYR A 863 -4.35 -13.91 -11.55
N GLU A 864 -5.31 -13.37 -12.28
CA GLU A 864 -6.67 -13.87 -12.27
C GLU A 864 -7.03 -14.36 -13.66
N ALA A 865 -7.60 -15.55 -13.76
CA ALA A 865 -8.11 -16.06 -15.01
C ALA A 865 -9.23 -17.06 -14.73
N THR A 866 -10.06 -17.30 -15.75
CA THR A 866 -11.08 -18.35 -15.65
C THR A 866 -10.53 -19.69 -16.11
N THR A 867 -10.75 -20.73 -15.30
CA THR A 867 -10.38 -22.11 -15.62
C THR A 867 -11.44 -23.10 -15.13
N LEU A 868 -11.39 -24.33 -15.65
CA LEU A 868 -12.28 -25.40 -15.21
C LEU A 868 -11.80 -25.95 -13.87
N GLY A 869 -12.71 -26.05 -12.90
CA GLY A 869 -12.54 -26.75 -11.64
C GLY A 869 -13.25 -28.10 -11.68
N ILE A 870 -12.58 -29.13 -11.20
CA ILE A 870 -13.04 -30.52 -11.12
C ILE A 870 -12.87 -30.99 -9.68
N GLY A 871 -13.97 -31.38 -9.05
CA GLY A 871 -14.02 -31.87 -7.68
C GLY A 871 -14.89 -33.11 -7.58
N ALA A 872 -15.03 -33.67 -6.39
CA ALA A 872 -15.97 -34.75 -6.13
C ALA A 872 -16.71 -34.49 -4.82
N ASP A 873 -18.03 -34.65 -4.88
CA ASP A 873 -18.89 -34.73 -3.71
C ASP A 873 -18.87 -36.14 -3.13
N PHE A 874 -19.17 -36.29 -1.84
CA PHE A 874 -19.20 -37.58 -1.14
C PHE A 874 -20.43 -37.70 -0.25
N GLU A 875 -21.57 -38.02 -0.86
CA GLU A 875 -22.85 -38.08 -0.16
C GLU A 875 -22.95 -39.35 0.69
N CYS A 876 -23.03 -39.22 2.01
CA CYS A 876 -23.05 -40.36 2.95
C CYS A 876 -24.36 -40.46 3.74
N GLN A 877 -24.84 -41.69 3.95
CA GLN A 877 -25.96 -42.02 4.83
C GLN A 877 -25.61 -43.13 5.82
N GLN A 878 -26.08 -43.00 7.07
CA GLN A 878 -25.81 -43.98 8.13
C GLN A 878 -26.64 -45.26 7.94
N LEU A 879 -25.97 -46.42 7.97
CA LEU A 879 -26.61 -47.72 7.97
C LEU A 879 -26.93 -48.19 9.40
N SER A 880 -28.14 -48.72 9.60
CA SER A 880 -28.53 -49.34 10.87
C SER A 880 -28.00 -50.78 10.97
N ILE A 881 -27.38 -51.12 12.11
CA ILE A 881 -26.78 -52.44 12.36
C ILE A 881 -27.84 -53.55 12.25
N SER A 882 -29.04 -53.34 12.80
CA SER A 882 -30.09 -54.37 12.85
C SER A 882 -30.62 -54.81 11.49
N ASN A 883 -30.60 -53.90 10.50
CA ASN A 883 -31.24 -54.13 9.20
C ASN A 883 -30.23 -54.50 8.11
N HIS A 884 -29.00 -54.01 8.22
CA HIS A 884 -28.00 -54.08 7.16
C HIS A 884 -26.83 -55.02 7.45
N LEU A 885 -26.54 -55.35 8.72
CA LEU A 885 -25.48 -56.32 9.06
C LEU A 885 -26.05 -57.73 9.07
N LYS A 886 -25.54 -58.59 8.19
CA LYS A 886 -25.93 -60.00 8.08
C LYS A 886 -24.75 -60.92 8.36
N LYS A 887 -25.06 -62.18 8.67
CA LYS A 887 -24.06 -63.21 8.94
C LYS A 887 -24.18 -64.29 7.88
N ASN A 888 -23.07 -64.66 7.26
CA ASN A 888 -23.04 -65.78 6.34
C ASN A 888 -23.09 -67.09 7.15
N ASP A 889 -24.11 -67.91 6.89
CA ASP A 889 -24.36 -69.16 7.61
C ASP A 889 -23.27 -70.23 7.36
N THR A 890 -22.47 -70.08 6.29
CA THR A 890 -21.45 -71.07 5.89
C THR A 890 -20.04 -70.76 6.39
N THR A 891 -19.60 -69.50 6.33
CA THR A 891 -18.25 -69.07 6.75
C THR A 891 -18.25 -68.44 8.15
N GLY A 892 -19.42 -68.08 8.67
CA GLY A 892 -19.55 -67.34 9.92
C GLY A 892 -19.12 -65.87 9.84
N ALA A 893 -18.69 -65.40 8.67
CA ALA A 893 -18.29 -64.03 8.41
C ALA A 893 -19.49 -63.07 8.45
N LEU A 894 -19.28 -61.87 8.97
CA LEU A 894 -20.27 -60.80 8.97
C LEU A 894 -20.10 -59.97 7.69
N TYR A 895 -21.19 -59.55 7.08
CA TYR A 895 -21.17 -58.69 5.89
C TYR A 895 -22.29 -57.65 5.96
N TRP A 896 -22.02 -56.48 5.40
CA TRP A 896 -22.98 -55.39 5.24
C TRP A 896 -23.71 -55.53 3.91
N GLN A 897 -25.02 -55.30 3.91
CA GLN A 897 -25.85 -55.32 2.72
C GLN A 897 -26.67 -54.04 2.63
N TYR A 898 -26.58 -53.32 1.52
CA TYR A 898 -27.28 -52.06 1.26
C TYR A 898 -27.64 -51.89 -0.22
N GLN A 899 -28.42 -50.84 -0.53
CA GLN A 899 -28.88 -50.49 -1.87
C GLN A 899 -28.31 -49.11 -2.27
N PRO A 900 -27.82 -48.95 -3.52
CA PRO A 900 -27.40 -47.65 -4.05
C PRO A 900 -28.56 -46.63 -4.14
N PHE A 901 -28.26 -45.34 -4.04
CA PHE A 901 -29.23 -44.23 -4.13
C PHE A 901 -29.83 -44.11 -5.53
N GLN A 902 -29.01 -44.27 -6.58
CA GLN A 902 -29.47 -44.12 -7.97
C GLN A 902 -30.16 -45.37 -8.55
N ASN A 903 -29.90 -46.56 -7.99
CA ASN A 903 -30.42 -47.82 -8.52
C ASN A 903 -30.91 -48.76 -7.41
N GLU A 904 -32.17 -48.58 -7.00
CA GLU A 904 -32.82 -49.33 -5.92
C GLU A 904 -32.96 -50.85 -6.18
N SER A 905 -32.75 -51.29 -7.43
CA SER A 905 -32.94 -52.69 -7.84
C SER A 905 -31.73 -53.60 -7.57
N ARG A 906 -30.55 -53.03 -7.36
CA ARG A 906 -29.29 -53.76 -7.13
C ARG A 906 -28.96 -53.78 -5.63
N GLN A 907 -28.34 -54.86 -5.17
CA GLN A 907 -27.87 -54.99 -3.79
C GLN A 907 -26.34 -55.13 -3.80
N CYS A 908 -25.68 -54.31 -3.01
CA CYS A 908 -24.22 -54.35 -2.83
C CYS A 908 -23.91 -54.96 -1.46
N THR A 909 -22.83 -55.75 -1.40
CA THR A 909 -22.37 -56.41 -0.17
C THR A 909 -20.91 -56.09 0.09
N VAL A 910 -20.58 -55.80 1.35
CA VAL A 910 -19.21 -55.49 1.80
C VAL A 910 -18.90 -56.40 2.99
N ASP A 911 -17.79 -57.13 2.93
CA ASP A 911 -17.37 -57.99 4.04
C ASP A 911 -16.89 -57.17 5.23
N MET A 912 -17.21 -57.64 6.44
CA MET A 912 -16.83 -56.95 7.66
C MET A 912 -15.37 -57.24 8.01
N PHE A 913 -14.59 -56.17 8.15
CA PHE A 913 -13.22 -56.22 8.64
C PHE A 913 -13.14 -56.75 10.09
N GLN A 914 -12.35 -57.82 10.30
CA GLN A 914 -12.06 -58.39 11.63
C GLN A 914 -10.55 -58.49 11.83
N GLN A 915 -10.00 -57.62 12.69
CA GLN A 915 -8.58 -57.60 13.01
C GLN A 915 -8.25 -58.44 14.26
N LYS A 916 -7.15 -59.19 14.22
CA LYS A 916 -6.69 -60.03 15.34
C LYS A 916 -5.76 -59.27 16.30
N ASN A 917 -6.00 -59.46 17.60
CA ASN A 917 -5.08 -59.29 18.73
C ASN A 917 -4.68 -57.92 19.34
N GLU A 918 -5.18 -56.74 18.97
CA GLU A 918 -4.88 -55.50 19.74
C GLU A 918 -6.08 -54.60 20.05
N LYS A 919 -6.00 -53.89 21.19
CA LYS A 919 -7.02 -52.91 21.62
C LYS A 919 -6.78 -51.58 20.91
N ILE A 920 -7.59 -51.28 19.90
CA ILE A 920 -7.47 -50.05 19.12
C ILE A 920 -8.41 -48.97 19.70
N PRO A 921 -7.92 -47.76 20.03
CA PRO A 921 -8.75 -46.69 20.59
C PRO A 921 -9.76 -46.14 19.57
N LEU A 922 -9.37 -45.92 18.32
CA LEU A 922 -10.24 -45.49 17.21
C LEU A 922 -9.68 -46.08 15.91
N SER A 923 -10.52 -46.80 15.16
CA SER A 923 -10.21 -47.21 13.79
C SER A 923 -11.34 -46.75 12.86
N ILE A 924 -10.98 -46.26 11.69
CA ILE A 924 -11.92 -45.85 10.65
C ILE A 924 -11.42 -46.53 9.39
N HIS A 925 -12.32 -47.17 8.65
CA HIS A 925 -11.96 -47.90 7.44
C HIS A 925 -12.82 -47.54 6.23
N PHE A 926 -12.19 -47.42 5.06
CA PHE A 926 -12.86 -47.29 3.78
C PHE A 926 -12.85 -48.65 3.08
N LEU A 927 -14.02 -49.24 2.88
CA LEU A 927 -14.17 -50.60 2.38
C LEU A 927 -14.85 -50.61 1.01
N SER A 928 -14.26 -51.35 0.08
CA SER A 928 -14.84 -51.63 -1.24
C SER A 928 -15.85 -52.79 -1.15
N PRO A 929 -16.96 -52.74 -1.91
CA PRO A 929 -17.86 -53.89 -2.10
C PRO A 929 -17.19 -55.11 -2.70
N ALA A 930 -17.67 -56.30 -2.33
CA ALA A 930 -17.21 -57.55 -2.92
C ALA A 930 -17.59 -57.63 -4.41
N ALA A 931 -16.65 -58.05 -5.26
CA ALA A 931 -16.91 -58.34 -6.67
C ALA A 931 -17.63 -59.69 -6.81
N LEU A 932 -18.80 -59.67 -7.43
CA LEU A 932 -19.55 -60.82 -7.94
C LEU A 932 -19.19 -61.11 -9.42
N GLU A 933 -18.77 -60.10 -10.19
CA GLU A 933 -18.29 -60.13 -11.60
C GLU A 933 -17.15 -59.11 -11.83
N ASP A 934 -16.28 -59.32 -12.83
CA ASP A 934 -15.08 -58.50 -13.12
C ASP A 934 -15.36 -56.99 -13.38
N MET A 935 -16.62 -56.63 -13.68
CA MET A 935 -17.08 -55.25 -13.96
C MET A 935 -18.27 -54.84 -13.08
N ASP A 936 -18.18 -55.09 -11.77
CA ASP A 936 -19.26 -54.72 -10.86
C ASP A 936 -19.38 -53.22 -10.61
N GLN A 937 -20.55 -52.69 -10.96
CA GLN A 937 -20.96 -51.29 -10.74
C GLN A 937 -20.97 -50.90 -9.24
N CYS A 938 -21.12 -51.85 -8.33
CA CYS A 938 -21.07 -51.57 -6.88
C CYS A 938 -19.71 -51.01 -6.46
N GLN A 939 -18.61 -51.52 -7.04
CA GLN A 939 -17.25 -51.08 -6.71
C GLN A 939 -16.91 -49.71 -7.29
N THR A 940 -17.58 -49.31 -8.38
CA THR A 940 -17.35 -48.00 -9.01
C THR A 940 -18.14 -46.88 -8.36
N PHE A 941 -19.35 -47.15 -7.85
CA PHE A 941 -20.28 -46.10 -7.41
C PHE A 941 -20.47 -45.99 -5.90
N THR A 942 -20.02 -46.97 -5.11
CA THR A 942 -20.29 -46.98 -3.65
C THR A 942 -19.04 -47.30 -2.84
N VAL A 943 -18.89 -46.61 -1.71
CA VAL A 943 -17.83 -46.85 -0.71
C VAL A 943 -18.48 -46.95 0.67
N LEU A 944 -18.08 -47.95 1.46
CA LEU A 944 -18.58 -48.12 2.82
C LEU A 944 -17.54 -47.64 3.83
N VAL A 945 -17.89 -46.66 4.67
CA VAL A 945 -17.02 -46.16 5.75
C VAL A 945 -17.42 -46.81 7.08
N LEU A 946 -16.50 -47.51 7.74
CA LEU A 946 -16.71 -48.19 9.01
C LEU A 946 -15.87 -47.58 10.11
N GLY A 947 -16.50 -46.87 11.05
CA GLY A 947 -15.85 -46.32 12.24
C GLY A 947 -16.09 -47.19 13.47
N ARG A 948 -15.03 -47.56 14.19
CA ARG A 948 -15.11 -48.30 15.47
C ARG A 948 -14.31 -47.63 16.58
N TRP A 949 -14.90 -47.55 17.77
CA TRP A 949 -14.33 -46.88 18.95
C TRP A 949 -14.13 -47.86 20.12
N ASN A 950 -12.93 -47.84 20.72
CA ASN A 950 -12.53 -48.56 21.93
C ASN A 950 -12.99 -50.03 21.97
N TYR A 951 -12.62 -50.79 20.95
CA TYR A 951 -13.04 -52.18 20.76
C TYR A 951 -11.89 -53.17 20.89
N THR A 952 -12.23 -54.41 21.19
CA THR A 952 -11.32 -55.58 21.18
C THR A 952 -11.97 -56.69 20.34
N GLU A 953 -11.19 -57.67 19.88
CA GLU A 953 -11.63 -58.78 19.01
C GLU A 953 -12.91 -59.50 19.50
N GLY A 954 -13.10 -59.63 20.82
CA GLY A 954 -14.30 -60.25 21.43
C GLY A 954 -15.44 -59.30 21.84
N SER A 955 -15.37 -58.00 21.52
CA SER A 955 -16.39 -57.03 21.94
C SER A 955 -17.64 -57.09 21.05
N THR A 956 -18.83 -57.09 21.66
CA THR A 956 -20.09 -57.10 20.92
C THR A 956 -20.23 -55.83 20.08
N ILE A 957 -20.62 -55.98 18.81
CA ILE A 957 -20.89 -54.87 17.89
C ILE A 957 -22.17 -54.18 18.37
N THR A 958 -22.09 -52.90 18.71
CA THR A 958 -23.21 -52.08 19.19
C THR A 958 -23.22 -50.73 18.49
N GLU A 959 -24.38 -50.08 18.43
CA GLU A 959 -24.51 -48.74 17.83
C GLU A 959 -23.67 -47.66 18.54
N LYS A 960 -23.17 -47.94 19.76
CA LYS A 960 -22.29 -47.03 20.51
C LYS A 960 -20.81 -47.18 20.19
N ASN A 961 -20.40 -48.32 19.64
CA ASN A 961 -19.00 -48.62 19.35
C ASN A 961 -18.70 -48.78 17.87
N THR A 962 -19.72 -48.92 17.01
CA THR A 962 -19.57 -49.17 15.58
C THR A 962 -20.59 -48.33 14.80
N ILE A 963 -20.11 -47.57 13.83
CA ILE A 963 -20.90 -46.77 12.89
C ILE A 963 -20.49 -47.18 11.48
N ALA A 964 -21.48 -47.46 10.63
CA ALA A 964 -21.27 -47.74 9.21
C ALA A 964 -22.01 -46.69 8.37
N LEU A 965 -21.32 -46.13 7.38
CA LEU A 965 -21.84 -45.14 6.44
C LEU A 965 -21.77 -45.70 5.02
N HIS A 966 -22.89 -45.66 4.30
CA HIS A 966 -22.93 -45.88 2.86
C HIS A 966 -22.74 -44.53 2.16
N CYS A 967 -21.68 -44.41 1.35
CA CYS A 967 -21.35 -43.18 0.66
C CYS A 967 -21.29 -43.37 -0.87
N GLU A 968 -21.85 -42.41 -1.61
CA GLU A 968 -21.83 -42.36 -3.07
C GLU A 968 -21.14 -41.08 -3.55
N PRO A 969 -19.97 -41.17 -4.20
CA PRO A 969 -19.29 -40.02 -4.74
C PRO A 969 -19.89 -39.54 -6.07
N GLN A 970 -19.90 -38.21 -6.28
CA GLN A 970 -20.38 -37.60 -7.52
C GLN A 970 -19.37 -36.56 -8.04
N VAL A 971 -19.07 -36.58 -9.34
CA VAL A 971 -18.14 -35.60 -9.93
C VAL A 971 -18.79 -34.23 -10.03
N GLN A 972 -18.07 -33.19 -9.62
CA GLN A 972 -18.49 -31.79 -9.76
C GLN A 972 -17.57 -31.07 -10.74
N MET A 973 -18.13 -30.45 -11.77
CA MET A 973 -17.38 -29.69 -12.77
C MET A 973 -18.01 -28.33 -13.02
N GLN A 974 -17.22 -27.27 -12.88
CA GLN A 974 -17.67 -25.89 -13.08
C GLN A 974 -16.51 -24.98 -13.43
N ASN A 975 -16.74 -23.90 -14.17
CA ASN A 975 -15.71 -22.87 -14.38
C ASN A 975 -15.62 -21.93 -13.18
N PHE A 976 -14.40 -21.60 -12.79
CA PHE A 976 -14.09 -20.68 -11.68
C PHE A 976 -13.22 -19.52 -12.18
N SER A 977 -13.44 -18.33 -11.63
CA SER A 977 -12.46 -17.24 -11.67
C SER A 977 -11.48 -17.49 -10.53
N ILE A 978 -10.23 -17.79 -10.85
CA ILE A 978 -9.21 -18.11 -9.86
C ILE A 978 -8.19 -16.99 -9.77
N LEU A 979 -7.87 -16.56 -8.56
CA LEU A 979 -6.73 -15.69 -8.25
C LEU A 979 -5.56 -16.56 -7.81
N PHE A 980 -4.47 -16.55 -8.56
CA PHE A 980 -3.33 -17.44 -8.37
C PHE A 980 -1.99 -16.75 -8.56
N ASP A 981 -0.94 -17.43 -8.10
CA ASP A 981 0.43 -16.93 -8.10
C ASP A 981 1.26 -17.35 -9.31
N GLN A 982 2.52 -16.92 -9.37
CA GLN A 982 3.43 -17.34 -10.46
C GLN A 982 3.66 -18.87 -10.52
N LYS A 983 3.49 -19.60 -9.41
CA LYS A 983 3.67 -21.05 -9.29
C LYS A 983 2.37 -21.83 -9.56
N GLY A 984 1.22 -21.16 -9.61
CA GLY A 984 -0.11 -21.76 -9.74
C GLY A 984 -0.84 -22.00 -8.42
N GLN A 985 -0.34 -21.46 -7.30
CA GLN A 985 -1.00 -21.56 -6.01
C GLN A 985 -2.27 -20.70 -5.98
N ILE A 986 -3.39 -21.29 -5.58
CA ILE A 986 -4.68 -20.59 -5.50
C ILE A 986 -4.73 -19.76 -4.21
N GLN A 987 -4.97 -18.45 -4.36
CA GLN A 987 -5.20 -17.51 -3.26
C GLN A 987 -6.69 -17.37 -2.94
N ASP A 988 -7.52 -17.26 -3.99
CA ASP A 988 -8.97 -17.12 -3.91
C ASP A 988 -9.63 -17.69 -5.17
N TYR A 989 -10.88 -18.14 -5.07
CA TYR A 989 -11.63 -18.68 -6.21
C TYR A 989 -13.13 -18.46 -6.09
N ASP A 990 -13.74 -17.96 -7.18
CA ASP A 990 -15.18 -17.69 -7.25
C ASP A 990 -15.83 -18.50 -8.40
N PRO A 991 -16.95 -19.20 -8.14
CA PRO A 991 -17.66 -19.95 -9.18
C PRO A 991 -18.30 -19.02 -10.22
N VAL A 992 -18.08 -19.28 -11.50
CA VAL A 992 -18.73 -18.53 -12.58
C VAL A 992 -20.18 -19.04 -12.73
N PRO A 993 -21.20 -18.17 -12.61
CA PRO A 993 -22.59 -18.60 -12.65
C PRO A 993 -22.96 -19.19 -14.02
N ASN A 994 -23.82 -20.21 -14.02
CA ASN A 994 -24.33 -20.93 -15.21
C ASN A 994 -23.26 -21.69 -16.04
N THR A 995 -22.16 -22.12 -15.42
CA THR A 995 -21.10 -22.90 -16.08
C THR A 995 -20.93 -24.32 -15.54
N THR A 996 -21.86 -24.79 -14.71
CA THR A 996 -21.86 -26.16 -14.16
C THR A 996 -22.12 -27.18 -15.25
N ILE A 997 -21.25 -28.18 -15.35
CA ILE A 997 -21.36 -29.27 -16.32
C ILE A 997 -21.92 -30.49 -15.59
N THR A 998 -23.17 -30.87 -15.89
CA THR A 998 -23.88 -32.00 -15.24
C THR A 998 -24.27 -33.11 -16.20
N SER A 999 -24.05 -32.94 -17.50
CA SER A 999 -24.42 -33.92 -18.53
C SER A 999 -23.56 -33.74 -19.79
N GLY A 1000 -23.46 -34.79 -20.61
CA GLY A 1000 -22.69 -34.80 -21.86
C GLY A 1000 -21.44 -35.68 -21.78
N PRO A 1001 -20.73 -35.85 -22.91
CA PRO A 1001 -19.65 -36.84 -23.02
C PRO A 1001 -18.50 -36.57 -22.05
N MET A 1002 -18.18 -35.30 -21.78
CA MET A 1002 -17.16 -34.91 -20.81
C MET A 1002 -17.52 -35.34 -19.38
N TYR A 1003 -18.78 -35.16 -18.98
CA TYR A 1003 -19.28 -35.53 -17.66
C TYR A 1003 -19.39 -37.04 -17.49
N GLU A 1004 -19.86 -37.74 -18.53
CA GLU A 1004 -19.92 -39.20 -18.54
C GLU A 1004 -18.52 -39.82 -18.40
N ASN A 1005 -17.54 -39.35 -19.18
CA ASN A 1005 -16.15 -39.83 -19.08
C ASN A 1005 -15.53 -39.52 -17.72
N ALA A 1006 -15.76 -38.32 -17.16
CA ALA A 1006 -15.28 -37.97 -15.82
C ALA A 1006 -15.92 -38.83 -14.72
N THR A 1007 -17.20 -39.17 -14.86
CA THR A 1007 -17.92 -40.07 -13.94
C THR A 1007 -17.35 -41.49 -13.99
N VAL A 1008 -17.04 -42.01 -15.18
CA VAL A 1008 -16.39 -43.32 -15.33
C VAL A 1008 -14.99 -43.31 -14.71
N SER A 1009 -14.21 -42.25 -14.93
CA SER A 1009 -12.88 -42.07 -14.34
C SER A 1009 -12.92 -42.01 -12.80
N LEU A 1010 -13.88 -41.26 -12.22
CA LEU A 1010 -14.14 -41.26 -10.78
C LEU A 1010 -14.47 -42.67 -10.26
N GLY A 1011 -15.24 -43.44 -11.03
CA GLY A 1011 -15.55 -44.82 -10.70
C GLY A 1011 -14.34 -45.76 -10.69
N GLN A 1012 -13.38 -45.56 -11.59
CA GLN A 1012 -12.11 -46.30 -11.57
C GLN A 1012 -11.23 -45.87 -10.39
N PHE A 1013 -11.20 -44.57 -10.07
CA PHE A 1013 -10.55 -44.07 -8.87
C PHE A 1013 -11.13 -44.71 -7.60
N ASN A 1014 -12.46 -44.85 -7.49
CA ASN A 1014 -13.11 -45.49 -6.34
C ASN A 1014 -12.68 -46.94 -6.12
N LYS A 1015 -12.55 -47.70 -7.21
CA LYS A 1015 -12.06 -49.07 -7.16
C LYS A 1015 -10.69 -49.14 -6.50
N VAL A 1016 -9.75 -48.28 -6.91
CA VAL A 1016 -8.39 -48.22 -6.36
C VAL A 1016 -8.38 -47.64 -4.94
N PHE A 1017 -9.11 -46.55 -4.71
CA PHE A 1017 -9.19 -45.87 -3.41
C PHE A 1017 -9.64 -46.81 -2.28
N ALA A 1018 -10.58 -47.72 -2.56
CA ALA A 1018 -11.16 -48.62 -1.57
C ALA A 1018 -10.62 -50.07 -1.60
N SER A 1019 -9.81 -50.45 -2.61
CA SER A 1019 -9.22 -51.80 -2.73
C SER A 1019 -7.90 -51.97 -1.97
N ILE A 1020 -7.12 -50.89 -1.80
CA ILE A 1020 -5.81 -50.89 -1.12
C ILE A 1020 -5.86 -51.53 0.28
N PRO A 1021 -6.88 -51.32 1.13
CA PRO A 1021 -6.95 -51.96 2.45
C PRO A 1021 -7.24 -53.47 2.42
N GLN A 1022 -7.73 -54.03 1.30
CA GLN A 1022 -8.26 -55.41 1.24
C GLN A 1022 -7.27 -56.46 0.73
N SER A 1023 -6.26 -56.08 -0.06
CA SER A 1023 -5.32 -57.02 -0.70
C SER A 1023 -4.18 -57.54 0.20
N PHE A 1024 -3.91 -56.89 1.33
CA PHE A 1024 -2.73 -57.18 2.19
C PHE A 1024 -3.05 -57.98 3.46
N VAL A 1025 -4.21 -58.65 3.51
CA VAL A 1025 -4.74 -59.28 4.74
C VAL A 1025 -4.14 -60.67 5.04
N ASP A 1026 -3.36 -61.26 4.12
CA ASP A 1026 -2.90 -62.66 4.27
C ASP A 1026 -1.53 -62.87 4.94
N GLU A 1027 -0.77 -61.82 5.34
CA GLU A 1027 0.53 -62.02 5.99
C GLU A 1027 0.62 -61.51 7.45
N GLU A 1028 0.86 -62.46 8.36
CA GLU A 1028 1.06 -62.28 9.80
C GLU A 1028 2.30 -61.42 10.12
N GLN A 1029 2.14 -60.19 10.63
CA GLN A 1029 3.23 -59.52 11.36
C GLN A 1029 2.78 -58.80 12.65
N GLN A 1030 3.55 -59.05 13.72
CA GLN A 1030 3.36 -58.57 15.09
C GLN A 1030 4.08 -57.23 15.28
N GLY A 1031 3.34 -56.12 15.29
CA GLY A 1031 3.85 -54.80 15.67
C GLY A 1031 2.71 -53.82 16.04
N PRO A 1032 2.90 -52.90 17.00
CA PRO A 1032 1.79 -52.15 17.62
C PRO A 1032 1.37 -50.88 16.87
N THR A 1033 1.64 -50.78 15.55
CA THR A 1033 1.30 -49.58 14.78
C THR A 1033 0.77 -49.94 13.39
N VAL A 1034 -0.50 -50.34 13.37
CA VAL A 1034 -1.29 -50.69 12.17
C VAL A 1034 -1.76 -49.44 11.38
N SER A 1035 -0.95 -48.39 11.31
CA SER A 1035 -1.39 -47.09 10.78
C SER A 1035 -1.13 -46.85 9.29
N SER A 1036 -0.54 -47.79 8.56
CA SER A 1036 -0.05 -47.55 7.19
C SER A 1036 -0.97 -48.02 6.04
N TYR A 1037 -2.04 -48.79 6.29
CA TYR A 1037 -2.73 -49.49 5.18
C TYR A 1037 -4.17 -49.02 4.89
N ASP A 1038 -4.77 -48.22 5.78
CA ASP A 1038 -6.02 -47.46 5.52
C ASP A 1038 -5.79 -45.97 5.79
N TRP A 1039 -4.99 -45.38 4.91
CA TRP A 1039 -4.48 -44.02 5.07
C TRP A 1039 -5.63 -42.97 5.05
N ALA A 1040 -6.71 -43.22 4.30
CA ALA A 1040 -7.89 -42.35 4.30
C ALA A 1040 -8.59 -42.39 5.66
N GLY A 1041 -8.79 -43.59 6.23
CA GLY A 1041 -9.30 -43.78 7.58
C GLY A 1041 -8.43 -43.12 8.67
N PHE A 1042 -7.10 -43.19 8.50
CA PHE A 1042 -6.15 -42.51 9.39
C PHE A 1042 -6.29 -40.99 9.35
N LEU A 1043 -6.43 -40.39 8.16
CA LEU A 1043 -6.63 -38.94 8.02
C LEU A 1043 -7.94 -38.48 8.69
N VAL A 1044 -9.03 -39.24 8.52
CA VAL A 1044 -10.31 -38.95 9.20
C VAL A 1044 -10.12 -39.04 10.72
N ALA A 1045 -9.45 -40.08 11.22
CA ALA A 1045 -9.19 -40.24 12.65
C ALA A 1045 -8.32 -39.09 13.21
N ARG A 1046 -7.41 -38.54 12.41
CA ARG A 1046 -6.57 -37.39 12.76
C ARG A 1046 -7.39 -36.11 12.89
N LEU A 1047 -8.23 -35.81 11.90
CA LEU A 1047 -9.13 -34.64 11.96
C LEU A 1047 -10.08 -34.74 13.15
N TYR A 1048 -10.57 -35.95 13.45
CA TYR A 1048 -11.40 -36.22 14.61
C TYR A 1048 -10.67 -35.94 15.93
N LYS A 1049 -9.42 -36.40 16.07
CA LYS A 1049 -8.56 -36.14 17.26
C LYS A 1049 -8.17 -34.67 17.44
N GLN A 1050 -8.01 -33.90 16.34
CA GLN A 1050 -7.67 -32.48 16.43
C GLN A 1050 -8.81 -31.60 16.97
N ARG A 1051 -10.07 -32.03 16.77
CA ARG A 1051 -11.25 -31.25 17.11
C ARG A 1051 -11.70 -31.41 18.58
N GLU A 1052 -11.55 -32.60 19.17
CA GLU A 1052 -12.03 -32.90 20.53
C GLU A 1052 -10.91 -33.18 21.54
N ASN A 1053 -10.94 -32.47 22.66
CA ASN A 1053 -10.13 -32.80 23.85
C ASN A 1053 -10.75 -33.98 24.62
N GLY A 1054 -10.58 -35.20 24.09
CA GLY A 1054 -10.97 -36.45 24.74
C GLY A 1054 -12.29 -37.02 24.23
N ILE A 1055 -12.19 -38.06 23.41
CA ILE A 1055 -13.32 -38.73 22.77
C ILE A 1055 -14.01 -39.68 23.77
N SER A 1056 -15.35 -39.63 23.85
CA SER A 1056 -16.15 -40.53 24.70
C SER A 1056 -17.02 -41.51 23.90
N ALA A 1057 -17.50 -41.11 22.72
CA ALA A 1057 -18.18 -41.93 21.72
C ALA A 1057 -18.00 -41.30 20.33
N LEU A 1058 -18.14 -42.09 19.27
CA LEU A 1058 -18.07 -41.62 17.88
C LEU A 1058 -19.42 -41.00 17.48
N ASP A 1059 -19.42 -39.80 16.90
CA ASP A 1059 -20.64 -39.14 16.38
C ASP A 1059 -20.81 -39.38 14.87
N PRO A 1060 -21.99 -39.84 14.40
CA PRO A 1060 -22.22 -40.10 12.98
C PRO A 1060 -22.11 -38.85 12.09
N GLN A 1061 -22.56 -37.68 12.55
CA GLN A 1061 -22.55 -36.46 11.73
C GLN A 1061 -21.12 -35.93 11.55
N ASP A 1062 -20.35 -35.89 12.64
CA ASP A 1062 -18.93 -35.55 12.55
C ASP A 1062 -18.15 -36.55 11.70
N LEU A 1063 -18.47 -37.86 11.77
CA LEU A 1063 -17.83 -38.86 10.91
C LEU A 1063 -18.16 -38.64 9.43
N ILE A 1064 -19.40 -38.28 9.09
CA ILE A 1064 -19.81 -37.93 7.71
C ILE A 1064 -19.01 -36.73 7.21
N THR A 1065 -19.04 -35.60 7.94
CA THR A 1065 -18.35 -34.37 7.51
C THR A 1065 -16.84 -34.58 7.35
N MET A 1066 -16.21 -35.33 8.26
CA MET A 1066 -14.77 -35.60 8.18
C MET A 1066 -14.42 -36.56 7.05
N SER A 1067 -15.26 -37.57 6.79
CA SER A 1067 -15.04 -38.51 5.68
C SER A 1067 -15.24 -37.83 4.33
N GLU A 1068 -16.23 -36.95 4.22
CA GLU A 1068 -16.47 -36.10 3.03
C GLU A 1068 -15.28 -35.18 2.76
N THR A 1069 -14.79 -34.48 3.79
CA THR A 1069 -13.63 -33.58 3.68
C THR A 1069 -12.38 -34.34 3.21
N VAL A 1070 -12.09 -35.51 3.80
CA VAL A 1070 -10.92 -36.31 3.41
C VAL A 1070 -11.07 -36.82 1.99
N TYR A 1071 -12.24 -37.31 1.61
CA TYR A 1071 -12.49 -37.80 0.26
C TYR A 1071 -12.31 -36.68 -0.78
N GLN A 1072 -12.86 -35.49 -0.54
CA GLN A 1072 -12.68 -34.30 -1.38
C GLN A 1072 -11.21 -33.93 -1.55
N TRP A 1073 -10.45 -33.87 -0.44
CA TRP A 1073 -9.03 -33.54 -0.46
C TRP A 1073 -8.19 -34.55 -1.22
N VAL A 1074 -8.53 -35.83 -1.06
CA VAL A 1074 -7.88 -36.92 -1.77
C VAL A 1074 -8.12 -36.80 -3.26
N TYR A 1075 -9.39 -36.67 -3.65
CA TYR A 1075 -9.75 -36.66 -5.06
C TYR A 1075 -9.19 -35.42 -5.76
N SER A 1076 -9.26 -34.25 -5.13
CA SER A 1076 -8.66 -33.01 -5.67
C SER A 1076 -7.14 -33.14 -5.81
N THR A 1077 -6.46 -33.73 -4.82
CA THR A 1077 -5.02 -33.99 -4.87
C THR A 1077 -4.66 -35.01 -5.96
N TYR A 1078 -5.39 -36.13 -6.04
CA TYR A 1078 -5.22 -37.17 -7.05
C TYR A 1078 -5.34 -36.56 -8.45
N PHE A 1079 -6.42 -35.82 -8.71
CA PHE A 1079 -6.63 -35.20 -10.01
C PHE A 1079 -5.56 -34.14 -10.35
N SER A 1080 -5.09 -33.37 -9.37
CA SER A 1080 -3.99 -32.41 -9.58
C SER A 1080 -2.66 -33.08 -9.95
N LEU A 1081 -2.37 -34.26 -9.40
CA LEU A 1081 -1.14 -35.01 -9.72
C LEU A 1081 -1.24 -35.71 -11.09
N TRP A 1082 -2.38 -36.32 -11.37
CA TRP A 1082 -2.61 -37.19 -12.52
C TRP A 1082 -3.38 -36.50 -13.66
N GLY A 1083 -3.61 -35.18 -13.55
CA GLY A 1083 -4.35 -34.36 -14.50
C GLY A 1083 -3.90 -34.51 -15.96
N PRO A 1084 -2.59 -34.56 -16.29
CA PRO A 1084 -2.13 -34.75 -17.67
C PRO A 1084 -2.62 -36.04 -18.35
N THR A 1085 -2.94 -37.08 -17.58
CA THR A 1085 -3.48 -38.34 -18.10
C THR A 1085 -4.94 -38.19 -18.55
N TYR A 1086 -5.72 -37.41 -17.81
CA TYR A 1086 -7.16 -37.19 -18.05
C TYR A 1086 -7.45 -36.01 -18.98
N LEU A 1087 -6.56 -35.03 -19.02
CA LEU A 1087 -6.74 -33.80 -19.79
C LEU A 1087 -6.07 -33.93 -21.17
N GLU A 1088 -6.75 -33.44 -22.21
CA GLU A 1088 -6.20 -33.41 -23.57
C GLU A 1088 -5.33 -32.16 -23.77
N PRO A 1089 -4.02 -32.30 -24.08
CA PRO A 1089 -3.17 -31.17 -24.38
C PRO A 1089 -3.50 -30.57 -25.76
N LEU A 1090 -3.47 -29.25 -25.87
CA LEU A 1090 -3.72 -28.51 -27.11
C LEU A 1090 -2.41 -28.29 -27.89
N GLU A 1091 -2.43 -28.55 -29.19
CA GLU A 1091 -1.29 -28.26 -30.09
C GLU A 1091 -0.97 -26.76 -30.17
N GLN A 1092 -1.99 -25.90 -30.07
CA GLN A 1092 -1.84 -24.44 -30.05
C GLN A 1092 -2.57 -23.85 -28.83
N PRO A 1093 -1.84 -23.41 -27.78
CA PRO A 1093 -2.44 -22.83 -26.60
C PRO A 1093 -3.05 -21.45 -26.92
N TYR A 1094 -4.21 -21.17 -26.34
CA TYR A 1094 -4.92 -19.89 -26.52
C TYR A 1094 -4.93 -19.07 -25.22
N THR A 1095 -5.11 -17.76 -25.31
CA THR A 1095 -5.17 -16.88 -24.13
C THR A 1095 -6.36 -17.27 -23.24
N ALA A 1096 -6.10 -17.48 -21.95
CA ALA A 1096 -7.15 -17.84 -21.00
C ALA A 1096 -8.22 -16.75 -20.90
N THR A 1097 -9.48 -17.17 -20.72
CA THR A 1097 -10.62 -16.25 -20.66
C THR A 1097 -10.54 -15.36 -19.40
N ASN A 1098 -10.81 -14.06 -19.57
CA ASN A 1098 -10.70 -13.04 -18.51
C ASN A 1098 -9.33 -13.00 -17.81
N ALA A 1099 -8.24 -13.28 -18.53
CA ALA A 1099 -6.90 -13.20 -17.99
C ALA A 1099 -6.53 -11.75 -17.62
N THR A 1100 -6.29 -11.52 -16.32
CA THR A 1100 -5.81 -10.25 -15.78
C THR A 1100 -4.61 -10.47 -14.87
N VAL A 1101 -3.71 -9.50 -14.84
CA VAL A 1101 -2.56 -9.44 -13.94
C VAL A 1101 -2.75 -8.28 -12.98
N TYR A 1102 -2.71 -8.56 -11.68
CA TYR A 1102 -2.81 -7.58 -10.61
C TYR A 1102 -1.42 -7.17 -10.11
N TYR A 1103 -1.22 -5.86 -10.02
CA TYR A 1103 -0.07 -5.27 -9.35
C TYR A 1103 -0.53 -4.45 -8.14
N SER A 1104 0.27 -4.46 -7.07
CA SER A 1104 0.13 -3.47 -5.99
C SER A 1104 0.64 -2.12 -6.49
N THR A 1105 -0.26 -1.17 -6.73
CA THR A 1105 0.10 0.15 -7.28
C THR A 1105 -0.50 1.28 -6.47
N TRP A 1106 0.15 2.43 -6.52
CA TRP A 1106 -0.37 3.63 -5.86
C TRP A 1106 -1.41 4.31 -6.73
N THR A 1107 -2.46 4.85 -6.09
CA THR A 1107 -3.49 5.63 -6.76
C THR A 1107 -3.77 6.93 -6.02
N MET A 1108 -4.06 7.98 -6.78
CA MET A 1108 -4.43 9.30 -6.24
C MET A 1108 -5.94 9.45 -6.25
N VAL A 1109 -6.54 9.52 -5.06
CA VAL A 1109 -8.00 9.64 -4.90
C VAL A 1109 -8.34 11.06 -4.44
N PRO A 1110 -9.32 11.74 -5.08
CA PRO A 1110 -9.78 13.05 -4.62
C PRO A 1110 -10.60 12.93 -3.32
N SER A 1111 -10.31 13.82 -2.36
CA SER A 1111 -11.07 13.94 -1.11
C SER A 1111 -12.35 14.73 -1.35
N VAL A 1112 -13.48 14.03 -1.44
CA VAL A 1112 -14.84 14.61 -1.57
C VAL A 1112 -15.12 15.71 -0.52
N PRO A 1113 -14.87 15.53 0.80
CA PRO A 1113 -15.13 16.59 1.77
C PRO A 1113 -14.22 17.80 1.57
N SER A 1114 -12.96 17.60 1.19
CA SER A 1114 -12.05 18.72 0.93
C SER A 1114 -12.48 19.52 -0.30
N LEU A 1115 -12.86 18.82 -1.37
CA LEU A 1115 -13.28 19.44 -2.63
C LEU A 1115 -14.58 20.25 -2.46
N THR A 1116 -15.56 19.71 -1.73
CA THR A 1116 -16.82 20.42 -1.44
C THR A 1116 -16.60 21.68 -0.61
N ILE A 1117 -15.77 21.60 0.44
CA ILE A 1117 -15.41 22.78 1.25
C ILE A 1117 -14.67 23.81 0.39
N ALA A 1118 -13.64 23.40 -0.37
CA ALA A 1118 -12.88 24.33 -1.21
C ALA A 1118 -13.77 25.07 -2.23
N LEU A 1119 -14.64 24.36 -2.94
CA LEU A 1119 -15.59 24.94 -3.89
C LEU A 1119 -16.56 25.92 -3.22
N SER A 1120 -17.07 25.57 -2.02
CA SER A 1120 -17.96 26.46 -1.27
C SER A 1120 -17.30 27.77 -0.85
N ILE A 1121 -16.01 27.73 -0.48
CA ILE A 1121 -15.25 28.92 -0.08
C ILE A 1121 -14.97 29.79 -1.31
N ILE A 1122 -14.58 29.19 -2.43
CA ILE A 1122 -14.36 29.92 -3.68
C ILE A 1122 -15.66 30.60 -4.15
N ALA A 1123 -16.81 29.91 -4.04
CA ALA A 1123 -18.11 30.50 -4.33
C ALA A 1123 -18.45 31.67 -3.40
N LEU A 1124 -18.16 31.55 -2.11
CA LEU A 1124 -18.28 32.66 -1.15
C LEU A 1124 -17.39 33.85 -1.55
N ASP A 1125 -16.12 33.61 -1.87
CA ASP A 1125 -15.17 34.67 -2.22
C ASP A 1125 -15.58 35.42 -3.48
N THR A 1126 -16.02 34.70 -4.52
CA THR A 1126 -16.54 35.33 -5.74
C THR A 1126 -17.76 36.21 -5.46
N LEU A 1127 -18.70 35.74 -4.64
CA LEU A 1127 -19.85 36.53 -4.18
C LEU A 1127 -19.42 37.79 -3.42
N VAL A 1128 -18.50 37.66 -2.45
CA VAL A 1128 -18.02 38.79 -1.65
C VAL A 1128 -17.32 39.83 -2.51
N VAL A 1129 -16.48 39.39 -3.45
CA VAL A 1129 -15.79 40.28 -4.40
C VAL A 1129 -16.79 41.04 -5.28
N LEU A 1130 -17.85 40.38 -5.78
CA LEU A 1130 -18.93 41.03 -6.54
C LEU A 1130 -19.70 42.05 -5.69
N VAL A 1131 -20.05 41.70 -4.44
CA VAL A 1131 -20.74 42.61 -3.51
C VAL A 1131 -19.87 43.83 -3.19
N VAL A 1132 -18.57 43.64 -2.93
CA VAL A 1132 -17.63 44.75 -2.70
C VAL A 1132 -17.55 45.66 -3.91
N PHE A 1133 -17.43 45.09 -5.11
CA PHE A 1133 -17.36 45.85 -6.35
C PHE A 1133 -18.65 46.65 -6.58
N GLY A 1134 -19.82 46.03 -6.45
CA GLY A 1134 -21.12 46.68 -6.62
C GLY A 1134 -21.40 47.77 -5.58
N THR A 1135 -21.06 47.53 -4.32
CA THR A 1135 -21.39 48.46 -3.22
C THR A 1135 -20.43 49.65 -3.10
N ARG A 1136 -19.15 49.49 -3.45
CA ARG A 1136 -18.11 50.52 -3.22
C ARG A 1136 -17.70 51.29 -4.47
N ARG A 1137 -18.01 50.80 -5.67
CA ARG A 1137 -17.71 51.51 -6.91
C ARG A 1137 -18.40 52.88 -6.93
N GLY A 1138 -17.60 53.94 -7.12
CA GLY A 1138 -18.08 55.32 -7.28
C GLY A 1138 -18.56 56.05 -6.01
N ARG A 1139 -18.57 55.39 -4.84
CA ARG A 1139 -19.04 55.99 -3.57
C ARG A 1139 -18.10 57.04 -2.98
N PHE A 1140 -16.79 56.84 -3.09
CA PHE A 1140 -15.80 57.79 -2.55
C PHE A 1140 -15.46 58.87 -3.60
N LYS A 1141 -15.83 60.13 -3.31
CA LYS A 1141 -15.70 61.27 -4.24
C LYS A 1141 -14.51 62.22 -3.94
N GLY A 1142 -13.50 61.75 -3.21
CA GLY A 1142 -12.32 62.57 -2.89
C GLY A 1142 -11.32 62.68 -4.06
N PRO A 1143 -10.54 63.77 -4.16
CA PRO A 1143 -9.56 63.96 -5.23
C PRO A 1143 -8.38 62.97 -5.21
N ARG A 1144 -8.10 62.36 -4.05
CA ARG A 1144 -7.06 61.35 -3.83
C ARG A 1144 -7.53 60.31 -2.82
N ILE A 1145 -6.84 59.17 -2.69
CA ILE A 1145 -7.17 58.14 -1.70
C ILE A 1145 -6.26 58.33 -0.47
N PRO A 1146 -6.79 58.31 0.76
CA PRO A 1146 -6.02 58.53 1.99
C PRO A 1146 -5.11 57.32 2.31
N ARG A 1147 -4.04 57.14 1.52
CA ARG A 1147 -3.09 56.03 1.64
C ARG A 1147 -1.85 56.38 2.45
N SER A 1148 -1.52 57.64 2.59
CA SER A 1148 -0.26 58.10 3.19
C SER A 1148 -0.46 59.37 4.01
N ILE A 1149 0.48 59.65 4.91
CA ILE A 1149 0.45 60.84 5.76
C ILE A 1149 0.36 62.10 4.89
N GLY A 1150 1.21 62.21 3.87
CA GLY A 1150 1.23 63.35 2.94
C GLY A 1150 -0.04 63.51 2.11
N SER A 1151 -0.82 62.43 1.91
CA SER A 1151 -2.14 62.51 1.26
C SER A 1151 -3.26 62.95 2.22
N VAL A 1152 -3.08 62.83 3.53
CA VAL A 1152 -4.10 63.16 4.51
C VAL A 1152 -3.91 64.57 5.06
N ILE A 1153 -2.65 64.96 5.34
CA ILE A 1153 -2.31 66.26 5.95
C ILE A 1153 -3.01 67.46 5.29
N PRO A 1154 -2.99 67.65 3.95
CA PRO A 1154 -3.58 68.87 3.37
C PRO A 1154 -5.10 68.97 3.49
N TRP A 1155 -5.81 67.90 3.88
CA TRP A 1155 -7.25 67.94 4.18
C TRP A 1155 -7.57 68.22 5.65
N ILE A 1156 -6.56 68.17 6.52
CA ILE A 1156 -6.73 68.35 7.96
C ILE A 1156 -6.04 69.64 8.43
N ALA A 1157 -4.90 70.00 7.84
CA ALA A 1157 -4.03 71.09 8.28
C ALA A 1157 -4.72 72.47 8.41
N ASN A 1158 -5.76 72.73 7.62
CA ASN A 1158 -6.50 74.01 7.59
C ASN A 1158 -7.92 73.91 8.17
N SER A 1159 -8.22 72.85 8.93
CA SER A 1159 -9.54 72.67 9.55
C SER A 1159 -9.65 73.37 10.91
N ARG A 1160 -10.85 73.89 11.23
CA ARG A 1160 -11.19 74.45 12.53
C ARG A 1160 -11.20 73.39 13.63
N MET A 1161 -11.49 72.15 13.26
CA MET A 1161 -11.42 70.96 14.13
C MET A 1161 -10.05 70.77 14.78
N LEU A 1162 -8.93 71.23 14.19
CA LEU A 1162 -7.60 71.05 14.77
C LEU A 1162 -7.43 71.69 16.15
N SER A 1163 -8.21 72.71 16.47
CA SER A 1163 -8.21 73.33 17.81
C SER A 1163 -8.57 72.33 18.91
N ASP A 1164 -9.46 71.37 18.61
CA ASP A 1164 -9.87 70.31 19.54
C ASP A 1164 -8.74 69.30 19.82
N PHE A 1165 -7.70 69.24 18.98
CA PHE A 1165 -6.63 68.24 19.04
C PHE A 1165 -5.32 68.75 19.64
N ARG A 1166 -5.18 70.06 19.86
CA ARG A 1166 -3.95 70.67 20.37
C ARG A 1166 -3.61 70.15 21.77
N GLY A 1167 -2.38 69.67 21.97
CA GLY A 1167 -1.93 69.11 23.24
C GLY A 1167 -2.41 67.68 23.54
N THR A 1168 -3.13 67.04 22.61
CA THR A 1168 -3.62 65.66 22.78
C THR A 1168 -2.64 64.60 22.24
N TYR A 1169 -1.47 65.00 21.74
CA TYR A 1169 -0.49 64.08 21.15
C TYR A 1169 0.08 63.07 22.16
N SER A 1170 0.32 63.50 23.41
CA SER A 1170 0.81 62.64 24.49
C SER A 1170 -0.26 61.69 25.05
N TRP A 1171 -1.53 61.83 24.64
CA TRP A 1171 -2.63 61.02 25.14
C TRP A 1171 -2.70 59.65 24.47
N THR A 1172 -3.21 58.68 25.22
CA THR A 1172 -3.53 57.35 24.67
C THR A 1172 -4.75 57.41 23.73
N SER A 1173 -4.88 56.43 22.83
CA SER A 1173 -6.00 56.37 21.88
C SER A 1173 -7.38 56.30 22.57
N LEU A 1174 -7.46 55.73 23.77
CA LEU A 1174 -8.68 55.68 24.58
C LEU A 1174 -9.02 57.05 25.18
N GLN A 1175 -8.05 57.70 25.83
CA GLN A 1175 -8.25 59.04 26.41
C GLN A 1175 -8.68 60.06 25.35
N ARG A 1176 -8.06 60.03 24.17
CA ARG A 1176 -8.43 60.91 23.05
C ARG A 1176 -9.85 60.61 22.56
N ARG A 1177 -10.23 59.34 22.48
CA ARG A 1177 -11.58 58.93 22.07
C ARG A 1177 -12.63 59.42 23.05
N ASP A 1178 -12.44 59.19 24.36
CA ASP A 1178 -13.41 59.59 25.38
C ASP A 1178 -13.57 61.11 25.42
N TYR A 1179 -12.49 61.86 25.22
CA TYR A 1179 -12.53 63.31 25.10
C TYR A 1179 -13.34 63.79 23.88
N LEU A 1180 -13.09 63.23 22.70
CA LEU A 1180 -13.84 63.58 21.49
C LEU A 1180 -15.32 63.17 21.57
N GLU A 1181 -15.64 62.10 22.30
CA GLU A 1181 -17.01 61.67 22.54
C GLU A 1181 -17.75 62.65 23.48
N ARG A 1182 -17.05 63.22 24.47
CA ARG A 1182 -17.60 64.27 25.36
C ARG A 1182 -17.87 65.60 24.66
N LEU A 1183 -17.14 65.93 23.60
CA LEU A 1183 -17.37 67.15 22.83
C LEU A 1183 -18.70 67.13 22.05
N ASP A 1184 -19.26 65.94 21.78
CA ASP A 1184 -20.48 65.67 20.98
C ASP A 1184 -20.58 66.42 19.63
N LYS A 1185 -19.44 66.83 19.07
CA LYS A 1185 -19.37 67.51 17.77
C LYS A 1185 -19.67 66.54 16.61
N ARG A 1186 -20.06 67.12 15.47
CA ARG A 1186 -20.34 66.40 14.22
C ARG A 1186 -19.34 66.84 13.16
N TYR A 1187 -18.90 65.90 12.33
CA TYR A 1187 -17.82 66.11 11.37
C TYR A 1187 -18.21 65.64 9.98
N ALA A 1188 -17.71 66.32 8.95
CA ALA A 1188 -17.88 65.90 7.57
C ALA A 1188 -16.61 66.11 6.74
N PHE A 1189 -16.51 65.40 5.62
CA PHE A 1189 -15.47 65.59 4.60
C PHE A 1189 -16.11 66.09 3.32
N ARG A 1190 -16.01 67.41 3.09
CA ARG A 1190 -16.54 68.10 1.92
C ARG A 1190 -15.77 69.40 1.70
N MET A 1191 -16.22 70.23 0.76
CA MET A 1191 -15.67 71.57 0.63
C MET A 1191 -16.21 72.44 1.78
N PHE A 1192 -15.32 73.06 2.54
CA PHE A 1192 -15.63 74.04 3.59
C PHE A 1192 -14.97 75.38 3.27
N PRO A 1193 -15.58 76.51 3.67
CA PRO A 1193 -14.89 77.80 3.65
C PRO A 1193 -13.79 77.81 4.72
N GLY A 1194 -12.55 78.08 4.32
CA GLY A 1194 -11.43 78.30 5.24
C GLY A 1194 -11.53 79.66 5.97
N SER A 1195 -10.55 79.96 6.84
CA SER A 1195 -10.41 81.29 7.49
C SER A 1195 -10.39 82.45 6.50
N ASP A 1196 -9.95 82.17 5.27
CA ASP A 1196 -9.75 83.15 4.19
C ASP A 1196 -10.95 83.19 3.20
N ALA A 1197 -12.10 82.65 3.59
CA ALA A 1197 -13.34 82.54 2.80
C ALA A 1197 -13.26 81.73 1.47
N GLN A 1198 -12.14 81.06 1.18
CA GLN A 1198 -12.01 80.16 0.03
C GLN A 1198 -12.53 78.75 0.33
N TRP A 1199 -13.22 78.14 -0.64
CA TRP A 1199 -13.75 76.76 -0.55
C TRP A 1199 -12.66 75.72 -0.75
N ARG A 1200 -12.53 74.78 0.19
CA ARG A 1200 -11.50 73.73 0.16
C ARG A 1200 -12.00 72.41 0.70
N PHE A 1201 -11.55 71.31 0.09
CA PHE A 1201 -11.69 69.97 0.67
C PHE A 1201 -10.97 69.91 2.02
N ALA A 1202 -11.76 69.78 3.09
CA ALA A 1202 -11.26 69.61 4.44
C ALA A 1202 -12.17 68.64 5.21
N VAL A 1203 -11.60 67.98 6.23
CA VAL A 1203 -12.37 67.33 7.28
C VAL A 1203 -12.62 68.39 8.34
N ASP A 1204 -13.85 68.88 8.50
CA ASP A 1204 -14.15 69.97 9.42
C ASP A 1204 -15.44 69.72 10.23
N GLU A 1205 -15.62 70.51 11.29
CA GLU A 1205 -16.85 70.50 12.10
C GLU A 1205 -18.05 70.98 11.26
N GLU A 1206 -19.13 70.19 11.29
CA GLU A 1206 -20.39 70.53 10.64
C GLU A 1206 -21.37 71.07 11.69
N PRO A 1207 -21.88 72.31 11.52
CA PRO A 1207 -22.83 72.87 12.48
C PRO A 1207 -24.12 72.04 12.50
N LEU A 1208 -24.69 71.87 13.70
CA LEU A 1208 -26.03 71.31 13.88
C LEU A 1208 -27.03 72.35 13.35
N VAL A 1209 -27.50 72.16 12.12
CA VAL A 1209 -28.62 72.97 11.61
C VAL A 1209 -29.86 72.57 12.42
N ARG A 1210 -30.33 73.45 13.31
CA ARG A 1210 -31.72 73.39 13.79
C ARG A 1210 -32.59 73.75 12.60
N GLU A 1211 -33.38 72.79 12.11
CA GLU A 1211 -34.45 73.09 11.16
C GLU A 1211 -35.50 73.95 11.86
N ASP A 1212 -35.37 75.27 11.79
CA ASP A 1212 -36.54 76.13 11.89
C ASP A 1212 -37.29 75.99 10.57
N LYS A 1213 -38.35 75.17 10.62
CA LYS A 1213 -39.26 74.87 9.53
C LYS A 1213 -39.81 76.19 8.94
N PRO A 1214 -39.49 76.56 7.68
CA PRO A 1214 -40.07 77.76 7.10
C PRO A 1214 -41.54 77.48 6.74
N THR A 1215 -42.45 78.28 7.29
CA THR A 1215 -43.83 78.39 6.83
C THR A 1215 -43.88 78.72 5.35
N VAL A 1216 -44.60 77.87 4.62
CA VAL A 1216 -44.91 78.02 3.20
C VAL A 1216 -45.62 79.36 2.96
N VAL A 1217 -45.02 80.21 2.14
CA VAL A 1217 -45.74 81.22 1.38
C VAL A 1217 -45.47 80.91 -0.09
N THR A 1218 -46.53 80.52 -0.77
CA THR A 1218 -46.64 80.30 -2.21
C THR A 1218 -46.53 81.63 -2.96
N ASP A 1219 -45.64 81.71 -3.95
CA ASP A 1219 -45.93 82.37 -5.22
C ASP A 1219 -45.08 81.77 -6.36
N PRO A 1220 -45.61 81.64 -7.60
CA PRO A 1220 -44.99 80.88 -8.67
C PRO A 1220 -44.23 81.77 -9.66
N GLY A 1221 -43.00 81.38 -10.02
CA GLY A 1221 -42.35 81.85 -11.25
C GLY A 1221 -40.86 82.15 -11.13
N ALA A 1222 -40.03 81.16 -11.43
CA ALA A 1222 -38.75 81.32 -12.15
C ALA A 1222 -38.14 79.93 -12.42
N LEU A 1223 -38.00 79.59 -13.71
CA LEU A 1223 -37.25 78.44 -14.21
C LEU A 1223 -35.75 78.66 -13.96
N ASP A 1224 -35.06 77.70 -13.36
CA ASP A 1224 -33.59 77.67 -13.31
C ASP A 1224 -33.07 76.36 -13.96
N PRO A 1225 -32.30 76.42 -15.06
CA PRO A 1225 -31.89 75.26 -15.83
C PRO A 1225 -30.51 74.75 -15.37
N ALA A 1226 -30.47 73.96 -14.30
CA ALA A 1226 -29.26 73.22 -13.92
C ALA A 1226 -29.54 71.90 -13.17
N LYS A 1227 -30.58 71.16 -13.58
CA LYS A 1227 -30.89 69.85 -13.02
C LYS A 1227 -30.85 68.76 -14.09
N GLN A 1228 -29.92 67.82 -13.91
CA GLN A 1228 -29.88 66.51 -14.56
C GLN A 1228 -29.38 65.46 -13.56
N PRO A 1229 -29.72 64.16 -13.74
CA PRO A 1229 -30.73 63.52 -12.90
C PRO A 1229 -30.21 62.30 -12.12
N GLY A 1230 -31.02 61.82 -11.17
CA GLY A 1230 -30.96 60.43 -10.68
C GLY A 1230 -30.37 60.22 -9.29
N ALA A 1231 -30.98 60.79 -8.25
CA ALA A 1231 -30.89 60.23 -6.90
C ALA A 1231 -32.13 59.35 -6.68
N ILE A 1232 -31.96 58.03 -6.76
CA ILE A 1232 -32.93 57.08 -6.24
C ILE A 1232 -32.81 57.15 -4.72
N GLU A 1233 -33.77 57.80 -4.07
CA GLU A 1233 -33.96 57.70 -2.63
C GLU A 1233 -34.58 56.33 -2.32
N LEU A 1234 -33.78 55.43 -1.73
CA LEU A 1234 -34.33 54.25 -1.05
C LEU A 1234 -34.64 54.62 0.39
N ARG A 1235 -35.93 54.62 0.72
CA ARG A 1235 -36.47 54.73 2.08
C ARG A 1235 -35.88 53.64 3.00
N PRO A 1236 -35.67 53.92 4.29
CA PRO A 1236 -35.33 52.88 5.26
C PRO A 1236 -36.55 51.98 5.51
N ILE A 1237 -36.35 50.66 5.41
CA ILE A 1237 -37.33 49.63 5.80
C ILE A 1237 -37.44 49.66 7.32
N GLY A 1238 -38.60 50.09 7.81
CA GLY A 1238 -39.09 49.82 9.16
C GLY A 1238 -39.96 48.57 9.15
N ASN A 1239 -39.82 47.74 10.19
CA ASN A 1239 -40.67 46.59 10.45
C ASN A 1239 -42.14 46.99 10.56
N ASP A 1240 -43.01 46.33 9.79
CA ASP A 1240 -44.42 46.19 10.13
C ASP A 1240 -44.66 44.74 10.59
N ASP A 1241 -45.05 44.62 11.86
CA ASP A 1241 -45.78 43.46 12.37
C ASP A 1241 -47.28 43.68 12.11
N THR A 1242 -47.99 42.58 11.91
CA THR A 1242 -49.46 42.40 11.86
C THR A 1242 -50.18 42.49 10.49
N GLY A 1243 -50.38 41.31 9.90
CA GLY A 1243 -51.71 40.74 9.63
C GLY A 1243 -52.55 41.30 8.48
N ALA A 1244 -52.66 40.54 7.39
CA ALA A 1244 -53.84 40.54 6.53
C ALA A 1244 -54.11 39.11 6.01
N PRO A 1245 -55.37 38.62 6.01
CA PRO A 1245 -55.73 37.35 5.38
C PRO A 1245 -56.20 37.56 3.93
N ARG A 1246 -56.00 36.50 3.11
CA ARG A 1246 -56.79 36.07 1.93
C ARG A 1246 -56.84 37.08 0.74
N ASN A 1247 -56.64 36.73 -0.52
CA ASN A 1247 -57.22 35.64 -1.29
C ASN A 1247 -56.79 35.77 -2.77
N HIS A 1248 -56.90 34.64 -3.47
CA HIS A 1248 -57.13 34.44 -4.92
C HIS A 1248 -55.97 34.49 -5.94
N GLU A 1249 -55.90 33.33 -6.60
CA GLU A 1249 -55.28 32.90 -7.87
C GLU A 1249 -53.77 32.64 -7.94
#